data_AF-A0A2J6SJ94-F1
#
_entry.id   AF-A0A2J6SJ94-F1
#
_cell.length_a   1.000
_cell.length_b   1.000
_cell.length_c   1.000
_cell.angle_alpha   90.00
_cell.angle_beta   90.00
_cell.angle_gamma   90.00
#
_symmetry.space_group_name_H-M   'P 1'
#
loop_
_entity.id
_entity.type
_entity.pdbx_description
1 polymer ?
#
loop_
_entity_poly.entity_id
_entity_poly.type
_entity_poly.pdbx_seq_one_letter_code
_entity_poly.pdbx_strand_id
1 'polypeptide(L)'
;MRWLPFLGLVALPAVRGVAPTDFLQDTDAAQSGYLPNHNISPAIASTFVLNWKIAFNTNEAFYAKPLVWTPPGASSEQVIVVSNQNIIRILDGLTGTVINQRILDPPFQAADSSCGDIPFTIGITGTPIIDPGTDIMYLFSKGYKGGATGSGTLNGQYKFYAIQLPSLNDVFPAVIIDGHFADNDHTRYFVGGTVLNRPGLAMIGNTVIGGFGGHCDNFNYTGMLVAMSKTKGVGVTSIMAMEANPGAPQPQQLDYTKQGGGKAGIWQSGFGIAADTANNRVFFVTGNGAGGAGDNGKGTPASGKVPISTLQQATVDMGLSAAGVFSQRDYFEPFEYASLDGGDIDFGSSGAALLDPIFSGGGVNRVVVAGGKSGKIYFMDADNLGGFAMGSGGSDAVLQTITSSNKLLSGVASYPAEGGYVYYCPTSQGGTGALLTAYKFNGGGGKPQFTLAGKSAIQFAGVGAPTVTSLNGQAGTGIVWLADVNNGLVAYNAIPNGNVLSPISMGSTGRLQKYQRPSFGNARVYTTETNQILGIGPSTTPAITCTPSPVGFGTVVAGVTKNINVKCTAGAKSLTLNGCSTNLDVFQCSGVPATVAAGGSFTMVVTLNLTSAAIELTRQNHNIDVKPGAIAGSLALNAPSGNIPLASLSLTGTVSASGGYIDLSAVQIDFGGLTIGSSSTATLVVNNDGAGTLTFTGFAYRSAYNAPYTNVTTSGKPVVVGGAFTATGFPTNGATIVAAGSTTITLTFTPTTTGSSTSILTFWSNGGWQEVMLVGTASACTTSCSTTSSTSSSVISSSISSSSSVSHSSTTSSSTGPSTISATTTTSSSTLVTVTSSSSTSTATGYAYMGCFSDLSTGHALPLLLANNSITPQVCGSLVSSLASKPTPTIYPFYYVEYHRECYAGSSFAFGTSAVTSLYGRHACTDICSGSVGATSTGTAMCGGAKQFNLYATKSSVPFAVATTASV
;
A
#
# COMPACT_ATOMS: atom_id res chain seq x y z
N MET A 1 -47.00 -1.50 66.61
CA MET A 1 -47.04 -1.64 65.15
C MET A 1 -45.62 -1.84 64.64
N ARG A 2 -45.37 -2.93 63.93
CA ARG A 2 -44.06 -3.29 63.36
C ARG A 2 -43.86 -2.54 62.04
N TRP A 3 -42.71 -1.90 61.86
CA TRP A 3 -42.24 -1.44 60.54
C TRP A 3 -40.83 -1.99 60.34
N LEU A 4 -40.66 -2.88 59.35
CA LEU A 4 -39.38 -3.37 58.86
C LEU A 4 -38.73 -2.29 57.96
N PRO A 5 -37.40 -2.14 57.95
CA PRO A 5 -36.70 -1.59 56.81
C PRO A 5 -36.34 -2.71 55.82
N PHE A 6 -36.83 -2.59 54.59
CA PHE A 6 -36.35 -3.34 53.44
C PHE A 6 -34.90 -2.92 53.14
N LEU A 7 -33.94 -3.82 53.38
CA LEU A 7 -32.63 -3.73 52.72
C LEU A 7 -32.80 -4.22 51.28
N GLY A 8 -32.85 -3.28 50.33
CA GLY A 8 -32.66 -3.59 48.92
C GLY A 8 -31.19 -3.91 48.67
N LEU A 9 -30.89 -5.20 48.43
CA LEU A 9 -29.64 -5.60 47.80
C LEU A 9 -29.65 -5.05 46.36
N VAL A 10 -28.99 -3.93 46.13
CA VAL A 10 -28.59 -3.52 44.78
C VAL A 10 -27.49 -4.49 44.36
N ALA A 11 -27.84 -5.47 43.53
CA ALA A 11 -26.87 -6.26 42.80
C ALA A 11 -26.17 -5.33 41.80
N LEU A 12 -25.01 -4.81 42.19
CA LEU A 12 -24.10 -4.15 41.26
C LEU A 12 -23.79 -5.16 40.14
N PRO A 13 -23.96 -4.81 38.86
CA PRO A 13 -23.48 -5.67 37.78
C PRO A 13 -21.98 -5.88 38.01
N ALA A 14 -21.56 -7.13 38.09
CA ALA A 14 -20.14 -7.47 38.10
C ALA A 14 -19.53 -6.84 36.84
N VAL A 15 -18.77 -5.77 37.01
CA VAL A 15 -17.95 -5.20 35.95
C VAL A 15 -16.96 -6.30 35.58
N ARG A 16 -17.23 -7.02 34.48
CA ARG A 16 -16.29 -7.98 33.91
C ARG A 16 -15.09 -7.18 33.42
N GLY A 17 -14.02 -7.17 34.21
CA GLY A 17 -12.77 -6.55 33.82
C GLY A 17 -12.09 -7.42 32.78
N VAL A 18 -11.86 -6.86 31.58
CA VAL A 18 -10.93 -7.40 30.59
C VAL A 18 -9.53 -7.41 31.19
N ALA A 19 -8.70 -8.40 30.82
CA ALA A 19 -7.34 -8.43 31.33
C ALA A 19 -6.58 -7.19 30.84
N PRO A 20 -5.74 -6.55 31.68
CA PRO A 20 -5.04 -5.32 31.31
C PRO A 20 -4.12 -5.47 30.09
N THR A 21 -3.79 -6.68 29.66
CA THR A 21 -2.86 -6.97 28.57
C THR A 21 -3.56 -7.42 27.28
N ASP A 22 -4.89 -7.37 27.21
CA ASP A 22 -5.64 -7.79 26.02
C ASP A 22 -5.47 -6.81 24.85
N PHE A 23 -5.57 -7.34 23.63
CA PHE A 23 -5.44 -6.63 22.35
C PHE A 23 -6.70 -6.94 21.53
N LEU A 24 -7.75 -6.16 21.77
CA LEU A 24 -9.12 -6.46 21.33
C LEU A 24 -9.48 -5.94 19.93
N GLN A 25 -8.58 -5.18 19.32
CA GLN A 25 -8.73 -4.57 18.00
C GLN A 25 -7.34 -4.30 17.41
N ASP A 26 -7.26 -3.74 16.19
CA ASP A 26 -5.99 -3.29 15.61
C ASP A 26 -5.39 -2.14 16.46
N THR A 27 -4.63 -2.44 17.51
CA THR A 27 -4.05 -1.50 18.49
C THR A 27 -5.08 -0.83 19.41
N ASP A 28 -5.15 0.49 19.42
CA ASP A 28 -6.02 1.32 20.25
C ASP A 28 -7.10 2.02 19.41
N ALA A 29 -8.11 2.60 20.06
CA ALA A 29 -9.22 3.27 19.35
C ALA A 29 -8.73 4.37 18.42
N ALA A 30 -7.77 5.17 18.86
CA ALA A 30 -7.21 6.28 18.11
C ALA A 30 -6.26 5.83 16.97
N GLN A 31 -5.94 4.53 16.89
CA GLN A 31 -4.87 3.97 16.05
C GLN A 31 -3.51 4.66 16.25
N SER A 32 -3.30 5.25 17.43
CA SER A 32 -2.03 5.88 17.81
C SER A 32 -0.89 4.86 17.83
N GLY A 33 -1.22 3.57 18.01
CA GLY A 33 -0.25 2.49 18.05
C GLY A 33 0.54 2.43 19.35
N TYR A 34 0.17 3.18 20.40
CA TYR A 34 0.84 3.13 21.70
C TYR A 34 0.09 2.24 22.71
N LEU A 35 0.80 1.26 23.27
CA LEU A 35 0.25 0.23 24.15
C LEU A 35 1.10 0.07 25.42
N PRO A 36 0.77 0.77 26.52
CA PRO A 36 1.63 0.83 27.71
C PRO A 36 1.54 -0.39 28.64
N ASN A 37 0.66 -1.36 28.40
CA ASN A 37 0.11 -2.25 29.44
C ASN A 37 0.33 -3.74 29.16
N HIS A 38 1.40 -4.10 28.45
CA HIS A 38 1.68 -5.50 28.06
C HIS A 38 2.81 -6.17 28.87
N ASN A 39 3.31 -5.53 29.93
CA ASN A 39 4.42 -6.05 30.76
C ASN A 39 5.71 -6.35 29.99
N ILE A 40 6.05 -5.51 29.01
CA ILE A 40 7.26 -5.65 28.19
C ILE A 40 8.19 -4.46 28.43
N SER A 41 9.47 -4.76 28.68
CA SER A 41 10.57 -3.79 28.72
C SER A 41 11.69 -4.23 27.76
N PRO A 42 12.65 -3.35 27.41
CA PRO A 42 13.76 -3.74 26.55
C PRO A 42 14.53 -4.97 27.06
N ALA A 43 14.70 -5.08 28.39
CA ALA A 43 15.34 -6.23 29.01
C ALA A 43 14.54 -7.53 28.78
N ILE A 44 13.21 -7.49 28.94
CA ILE A 44 12.33 -8.64 28.69
C ILE A 44 12.30 -9.00 27.20
N ALA A 45 12.07 -8.01 26.34
CA ALA A 45 12.03 -8.18 24.89
C ALA A 45 13.34 -8.79 24.34
N SER A 46 14.48 -8.47 24.97
CA SER A 46 15.77 -9.04 24.56
C SER A 46 15.90 -10.56 24.75
N THR A 47 15.00 -11.15 25.52
CA THR A 47 14.92 -12.60 25.76
C THR A 47 13.91 -13.29 24.85
N PHE A 48 13.20 -12.54 24.00
CA PHE A 48 12.13 -13.09 23.19
C PHE A 48 12.63 -14.04 22.12
N VAL A 49 11.99 -15.20 22.01
CA VAL A 49 12.18 -16.19 20.95
C VAL A 49 10.83 -16.68 20.44
N LEU A 50 10.82 -17.46 19.36
CA LEU A 50 9.64 -18.17 18.91
C LEU A 50 9.32 -19.32 19.90
N ASN A 51 8.24 -19.18 20.66
CA ASN A 51 7.79 -20.16 21.65
C ASN A 51 6.96 -21.27 21.00
N TRP A 52 6.14 -20.92 20.02
CA TRP A 52 5.38 -21.86 19.21
C TRP A 52 5.07 -21.29 17.82
N LYS A 53 4.88 -22.19 16.87
CA LYS A 53 4.50 -21.87 15.49
C LYS A 53 3.58 -22.95 14.96
N ILE A 54 2.43 -22.55 14.44
CA ILE A 54 1.42 -23.48 13.94
C ILE A 54 1.13 -23.14 12.49
N ALA A 55 1.26 -24.15 11.64
CA ALA A 55 0.91 -24.07 10.23
C ALA A 55 -0.52 -24.57 10.02
N PHE A 56 -1.26 -23.84 9.20
CA PHE A 56 -2.57 -24.24 8.70
C PHE A 56 -2.48 -24.62 7.22
N ASN A 57 -3.63 -24.79 6.56
CA ASN A 57 -3.68 -25.14 5.15
C ASN A 57 -2.83 -24.20 4.30
N THR A 58 -2.11 -24.72 3.31
CA THR A 58 -1.18 -23.95 2.46
C THR A 58 -1.81 -22.72 1.81
N ASN A 59 -3.12 -22.78 1.50
CA ASN A 59 -3.86 -21.70 0.85
C ASN A 59 -4.64 -20.83 1.84
N GLU A 60 -4.50 -21.06 3.15
CA GLU A 60 -5.17 -20.30 4.19
C GLU A 60 -4.32 -19.09 4.59
N ALA A 61 -4.63 -17.92 4.01
CA ALA A 61 -3.88 -16.69 4.27
C ALA A 61 -4.45 -15.87 5.45
N PHE A 62 -3.58 -15.31 6.30
CA PHE A 62 -3.95 -14.46 7.45
C PHE A 62 -3.57 -12.98 7.26
N TYR A 63 -4.49 -12.17 6.73
CA TYR A 63 -4.28 -10.72 6.58
C TYR A 63 -4.77 -9.89 7.76
N ALA A 64 -5.83 -10.35 8.43
CA ALA A 64 -6.27 -9.78 9.69
C ALA A 64 -5.20 -10.01 10.76
N LYS A 65 -5.01 -9.01 11.62
CA LYS A 65 -4.06 -9.11 12.75
C LYS A 65 -4.67 -10.00 13.84
N PRO A 66 -3.88 -10.81 14.55
CA PRO A 66 -4.40 -11.58 15.69
C PRO A 66 -4.99 -10.66 16.76
N LEU A 67 -6.03 -11.11 17.45
CA LEU A 67 -6.53 -10.46 18.66
C LEU A 67 -6.11 -11.28 19.88
N VAL A 68 -5.87 -10.60 21.01
CA VAL A 68 -5.57 -11.24 22.29
C VAL A 68 -6.72 -10.93 23.24
N TRP A 69 -7.34 -11.97 23.77
CA TRP A 69 -8.48 -11.86 24.67
C TRP A 69 -8.31 -12.87 25.80
N THR A 70 -8.50 -12.43 27.02
CA THR A 70 -8.40 -13.26 28.21
C THR A 70 -9.81 -13.52 28.75
N PRO A 71 -10.37 -14.74 28.57
CA PRO A 71 -11.68 -15.06 29.10
C PRO A 71 -11.76 -14.80 30.60
N PRO A 72 -12.90 -14.33 31.12
CA PRO A 72 -13.10 -14.17 32.56
C PRO A 72 -12.79 -15.47 33.33
N GLY A 73 -11.86 -15.41 34.28
CA GLY A 73 -11.43 -16.55 35.09
C GLY A 73 -10.42 -17.49 34.42
N ALA A 74 -9.99 -17.21 33.19
CA ALA A 74 -8.92 -17.97 32.54
C ALA A 74 -7.55 -17.69 33.20
N SER A 75 -6.70 -18.71 33.24
CA SER A 75 -5.33 -18.63 33.75
C SER A 75 -4.33 -18.10 32.73
N SER A 76 -4.72 -18.02 31.45
CA SER A 76 -3.90 -17.49 30.36
C SER A 76 -4.76 -16.84 29.28
N GLU A 77 -4.14 -15.92 28.55
CA GLU A 77 -4.74 -15.25 27.40
C GLU A 77 -4.94 -16.22 26.24
N GLN A 78 -5.95 -15.94 25.43
CA GLN A 78 -6.24 -16.66 24.19
C GLN A 78 -5.98 -15.75 23.00
N VAL A 79 -5.64 -16.36 21.87
CA VAL A 79 -5.36 -15.66 20.62
C VAL A 79 -6.45 -15.99 19.62
N ILE A 80 -7.14 -14.98 19.13
CA ILE A 80 -8.17 -15.12 18.11
C ILE A 80 -7.56 -14.77 16.76
N VAL A 81 -7.69 -15.68 15.81
CA VAL A 81 -7.22 -15.50 14.43
C VAL A 81 -8.35 -15.77 13.45
N VAL A 82 -8.39 -14.96 12.39
CA VAL A 82 -9.35 -15.11 11.29
C VAL A 82 -8.61 -15.13 9.96
N SER A 83 -9.10 -15.92 9.01
CA SER A 83 -8.43 -16.10 7.72
C SER A 83 -9.29 -15.71 6.53
N ASN A 84 -8.63 -15.55 5.39
CA ASN A 84 -9.29 -15.38 4.09
C ASN A 84 -10.08 -16.60 3.62
N GLN A 85 -10.03 -17.72 4.36
CA GLN A 85 -10.92 -18.87 4.14
C GLN A 85 -12.20 -18.81 4.99
N ASN A 86 -12.48 -17.66 5.63
CA ASN A 86 -13.62 -17.46 6.53
C ASN A 86 -13.61 -18.41 7.74
N ILE A 87 -12.41 -18.73 8.24
CA ILE A 87 -12.23 -19.56 9.42
C ILE A 87 -11.86 -18.67 10.59
N ILE A 88 -12.53 -18.87 11.72
CA ILE A 88 -12.26 -18.24 13.01
C ILE A 88 -11.67 -19.31 13.92
N ARG A 89 -10.56 -19.01 14.59
CA ARG A 89 -9.97 -19.89 15.60
C ARG A 89 -9.66 -19.13 16.88
N ILE A 90 -9.83 -19.84 17.99
CA ILE A 90 -9.34 -19.46 19.31
C ILE A 90 -8.18 -20.40 19.63
N LEU A 91 -7.01 -19.84 19.89
CA LEU A 91 -5.80 -20.56 20.25
C LEU A 91 -5.46 -20.26 21.70
N ASP A 92 -4.87 -21.24 22.38
CA ASP A 92 -4.21 -21.02 23.66
C ASP A 92 -2.96 -20.14 23.45
N GLY A 93 -2.82 -19.01 24.15
CA GLY A 93 -1.70 -18.08 23.92
C GLY A 93 -0.33 -18.64 24.33
N LEU A 94 -0.31 -19.63 25.24
CA LEU A 94 0.92 -20.25 25.74
C LEU A 94 1.48 -21.31 24.79
N THR A 95 0.61 -22.08 24.15
CA THR A 95 0.97 -23.29 23.39
C THR A 95 0.60 -23.21 21.91
N GLY A 96 -0.27 -22.27 21.55
CA GLY A 96 -0.90 -22.16 20.23
C GLY A 96 -2.02 -23.19 19.99
N THR A 97 -2.27 -24.12 20.91
CA THR A 97 -3.25 -25.20 20.72
C THR A 97 -4.62 -24.62 20.36
N VAL A 98 -5.25 -25.16 19.31
CA VAL A 98 -6.60 -24.74 18.91
C VAL A 98 -7.59 -25.17 20.00
N ILE A 99 -8.22 -24.20 20.66
CA ILE A 99 -9.25 -24.40 21.69
C ILE A 99 -10.61 -24.56 21.03
N ASN A 100 -10.94 -23.67 20.09
CA ASN A 100 -12.21 -23.69 19.38
C ASN A 100 -12.00 -23.17 17.94
N GLN A 101 -12.84 -23.62 17.01
CA GLN A 101 -12.85 -23.11 15.65
C GLN A 101 -14.24 -23.12 15.04
N ARG A 102 -14.48 -22.19 14.12
CA ARG A 102 -15.69 -22.14 13.31
C ARG A 102 -15.35 -21.74 11.89
N ILE A 103 -15.92 -22.45 10.93
CA ILE A 103 -15.89 -22.09 9.51
C ILE A 103 -17.23 -21.40 9.19
N LEU A 104 -17.19 -20.22 8.59
CA LEU A 104 -18.39 -19.53 8.10
C LEU A 104 -18.70 -19.95 6.66
N ASP A 105 -19.42 -19.12 5.91
CA ASP A 105 -19.72 -19.38 4.50
C ASP A 105 -18.44 -19.48 3.65
N PRO A 106 -18.47 -20.23 2.53
CA PRO A 106 -17.34 -20.32 1.62
C PRO A 106 -16.81 -18.93 1.20
N PRO A 107 -15.48 -18.75 1.15
CA PRO A 107 -14.87 -17.46 0.83
C PRO A 107 -14.99 -17.12 -0.66
N PHE A 108 -14.89 -15.83 -0.97
CA PHE A 108 -14.84 -15.33 -2.34
C PHE A 108 -13.53 -15.75 -3.02
N GLN A 109 -13.57 -16.14 -4.30
CA GLN A 109 -12.38 -16.58 -5.03
C GLN A 109 -11.54 -15.37 -5.47
N ALA A 110 -10.22 -15.45 -5.29
CA ALA A 110 -9.31 -14.37 -5.72
C ALA A 110 -9.42 -14.07 -7.22
N ALA A 111 -9.67 -15.10 -8.06
CA ALA A 111 -9.84 -14.94 -9.51
C ALA A 111 -11.00 -13.99 -9.88
N ASP A 112 -12.07 -13.95 -9.08
CA ASP A 112 -13.24 -13.11 -9.34
C ASP A 112 -13.02 -11.63 -8.98
N SER A 113 -11.89 -11.31 -8.35
CA SER A 113 -11.47 -9.94 -8.08
C SER A 113 -10.75 -9.27 -9.27
N SER A 114 -10.33 -10.08 -10.27
CA SER A 114 -9.43 -9.64 -11.35
C SER A 114 -8.16 -8.93 -10.84
N CYS A 115 -7.75 -9.20 -9.60
CA CYS A 115 -6.67 -8.54 -8.88
C CYS A 115 -5.76 -9.61 -8.25
N GLY A 116 -4.44 -9.45 -8.40
CA GLY A 116 -3.44 -10.39 -7.87
C GLY A 116 -2.96 -10.08 -6.44
N ASP A 117 -3.52 -9.05 -5.78
CA ASP A 117 -2.99 -8.55 -4.50
C ASP A 117 -3.18 -9.53 -3.33
N ILE A 118 -4.29 -10.29 -3.34
CA ILE A 118 -4.63 -11.33 -2.36
C ILE A 118 -4.80 -12.66 -3.11
N PRO A 119 -3.95 -13.67 -2.87
CA PRO A 119 -4.02 -14.94 -3.58
C PRO A 119 -5.10 -15.87 -2.99
N PHE A 120 -5.44 -16.91 -3.76
CA PHE A 120 -6.35 -18.00 -3.40
C PHE A 120 -7.81 -17.55 -3.15
N THR A 121 -8.09 -17.00 -1.98
CA THR A 121 -9.44 -16.60 -1.56
C THR A 121 -9.41 -15.26 -0.80
N ILE A 122 -10.56 -14.60 -0.76
CA ILE A 122 -10.82 -13.34 -0.08
C ILE A 122 -12.01 -13.55 0.84
N GLY A 123 -11.77 -13.44 2.14
CA GLY A 123 -12.74 -13.76 3.18
C GLY A 123 -12.76 -12.69 4.26
N ILE A 124 -12.46 -13.09 5.51
CA ILE A 124 -12.24 -12.16 6.62
C ILE A 124 -10.81 -11.59 6.47
N THR A 125 -10.71 -10.44 5.80
CA THR A 125 -9.44 -9.76 5.53
C THR A 125 -9.16 -8.63 6.53
N GLY A 126 -10.16 -7.82 6.89
CA GLY A 126 -10.05 -6.78 7.91
C GLY A 126 -9.99 -7.37 9.33
N THR A 127 -9.19 -6.75 10.20
CA THR A 127 -9.07 -7.15 11.61
C THR A 127 -10.40 -6.97 12.35
N PRO A 128 -10.97 -8.03 12.97
CA PRO A 128 -12.17 -7.94 13.80
C PRO A 128 -12.01 -7.00 15.01
N ILE A 129 -13.11 -6.73 15.70
CA ILE A 129 -13.10 -5.97 16.96
C ILE A 129 -13.92 -6.70 18.04
N ILE A 130 -13.40 -6.78 19.26
CA ILE A 130 -14.08 -7.40 20.41
C ILE A 130 -14.62 -6.30 21.32
N ASP A 131 -15.90 -6.38 21.66
CA ASP A 131 -16.48 -5.55 22.70
C ASP A 131 -16.10 -6.10 24.09
N PRO A 132 -15.26 -5.37 24.86
CA PRO A 132 -14.81 -5.81 26.18
C PRO A 132 -15.95 -6.00 27.19
N GLY A 133 -17.08 -5.30 27.02
CA GLY A 133 -18.21 -5.36 27.95
C GLY A 133 -19.09 -6.59 27.77
N THR A 134 -19.04 -7.23 26.60
CA THR A 134 -19.96 -8.33 26.22
C THR A 134 -19.26 -9.61 25.77
N ASP A 135 -17.94 -9.57 25.60
CA ASP A 135 -17.15 -10.66 25.01
C ASP A 135 -17.69 -11.07 23.62
N ILE A 136 -18.22 -10.11 22.86
CA ILE A 136 -18.72 -10.31 21.49
C ILE A 136 -17.69 -9.79 20.50
N MET A 137 -17.27 -10.65 19.58
CA MET A 137 -16.46 -10.29 18.43
C MET A 137 -17.33 -9.90 17.24
N TYR A 138 -17.01 -8.79 16.59
CA TYR A 138 -17.67 -8.31 15.39
C TYR A 138 -16.72 -8.34 14.20
N LEU A 139 -17.20 -8.79 13.04
CA LEU A 139 -16.40 -8.89 11.81
C LEU A 139 -17.24 -8.78 10.55
N PHE A 140 -16.57 -8.45 9.44
CA PHE A 140 -17.10 -8.59 8.09
C PHE A 140 -16.49 -9.80 7.40
N SER A 141 -17.32 -10.59 6.73
CA SER A 141 -16.89 -11.76 5.97
C SER A 141 -17.38 -11.65 4.53
N LYS A 142 -16.48 -11.89 3.57
CA LYS A 142 -16.80 -11.94 2.13
C LYS A 142 -17.00 -13.39 1.69
N GLY A 143 -18.11 -13.64 1.01
CA GLY A 143 -18.42 -14.94 0.41
C GLY A 143 -19.30 -14.76 -0.82
N TYR A 144 -20.08 -15.78 -1.17
CA TYR A 144 -21.10 -15.69 -2.21
C TYR A 144 -22.50 -15.65 -1.64
N LYS A 145 -23.42 -15.03 -2.38
CA LYS A 145 -24.85 -14.97 -2.05
C LYS A 145 -25.38 -16.36 -1.70
N GLY A 146 -26.13 -16.43 -0.59
CA GLY A 146 -26.73 -17.69 -0.10
C GLY A 146 -25.73 -18.70 0.46
N GLY A 147 -24.46 -18.32 0.70
CA GLY A 147 -23.43 -19.25 1.18
C GLY A 147 -22.97 -20.25 0.13
N ALA A 148 -23.13 -19.92 -1.16
CA ALA A 148 -22.75 -20.80 -2.26
C ALA A 148 -21.22 -20.98 -2.36
N THR A 149 -20.80 -22.12 -2.91
CA THR A 149 -19.48 -22.26 -3.53
C THR A 149 -19.60 -21.76 -4.96
N GLY A 150 -19.12 -20.55 -5.23
CA GLY A 150 -19.45 -19.83 -6.46
C GLY A 150 -18.24 -19.31 -7.22
N SER A 151 -18.51 -18.83 -8.42
CA SER A 151 -17.64 -17.93 -9.18
C SER A 151 -18.44 -16.74 -9.70
N GLY A 152 -17.74 -15.68 -10.11
CA GLY A 152 -18.29 -14.44 -10.63
C GLY A 152 -18.36 -13.31 -9.61
N THR A 153 -17.83 -12.15 -10.00
CA THR A 153 -17.73 -10.94 -9.17
C THR A 153 -19.08 -10.54 -8.55
N LEU A 154 -20.15 -10.44 -9.36
CA LEU A 154 -21.47 -9.97 -8.89
C LEU A 154 -22.22 -10.95 -7.98
N ASN A 155 -21.74 -12.19 -7.85
CA ASN A 155 -22.25 -13.15 -6.88
C ASN A 155 -21.62 -12.97 -5.50
N GLY A 156 -20.54 -12.19 -5.39
CA GLY A 156 -19.92 -11.85 -4.12
C GLY A 156 -20.86 -11.05 -3.22
N GLN A 157 -20.76 -11.29 -1.91
CA GLN A 157 -21.57 -10.65 -0.87
C GLN A 157 -20.76 -10.47 0.41
N TYR A 158 -21.00 -9.38 1.13
CA TYR A 158 -20.54 -9.21 2.51
C TYR A 158 -21.65 -9.49 3.53
N LYS A 159 -21.25 -10.16 4.61
CA LYS A 159 -22.05 -10.37 5.81
C LYS A 159 -21.32 -9.80 7.03
N PHE A 160 -22.08 -9.17 7.91
CA PHE A 160 -21.63 -8.73 9.23
C PHE A 160 -22.05 -9.75 10.29
N TYR A 161 -21.10 -10.19 11.11
CA TYR A 161 -21.31 -11.16 12.16
C TYR A 161 -21.10 -10.54 13.54
N ALA A 162 -21.91 -10.98 14.50
CA ALA A 162 -21.71 -10.77 15.93
C ALA A 162 -21.58 -12.15 16.59
N ILE A 163 -20.40 -12.46 17.11
CA ILE A 163 -19.99 -13.80 17.51
C ILE A 163 -19.62 -13.79 18.99
N GLN A 164 -20.31 -14.60 19.78
CA GLN A 164 -20.05 -14.73 21.22
C GLN A 164 -18.75 -15.51 21.48
N LEU A 165 -17.85 -14.95 22.28
CA LEU A 165 -16.67 -15.66 22.78
C LEU A 165 -16.98 -16.37 24.12
N PRO A 166 -16.38 -17.55 24.38
CA PRO A 166 -15.53 -18.34 23.48
C PRO A 166 -16.32 -19.34 22.61
N SER A 167 -17.65 -19.36 22.69
CA SER A 167 -18.49 -20.39 22.04
C SER A 167 -18.46 -20.35 20.52
N LEU A 168 -18.11 -19.20 19.94
CA LEU A 168 -18.17 -18.90 18.51
C LEU A 168 -19.58 -18.97 17.91
N ASN A 169 -20.62 -18.93 18.75
CA ASN A 169 -22.02 -18.90 18.31
C ASN A 169 -22.44 -17.50 17.88
N ASP A 170 -23.35 -17.42 16.93
CA ASP A 170 -23.96 -16.14 16.54
C ASP A 170 -24.83 -15.59 17.67
N VAL A 171 -24.63 -14.32 18.01
CA VAL A 171 -25.51 -13.57 18.93
C VAL A 171 -26.85 -13.25 18.24
N PHE A 172 -26.79 -12.98 16.94
CA PHE A 172 -27.94 -12.82 16.05
C PHE A 172 -27.55 -13.22 14.62
N PRO A 173 -28.54 -13.53 13.75
CA PRO A 173 -28.26 -13.90 12.36
C PRO A 173 -27.41 -12.84 11.66
N ALA A 174 -26.41 -13.29 10.89
CA ALA A 174 -25.51 -12.40 10.17
C ALA A 174 -26.28 -11.45 9.23
N VAL A 175 -25.89 -10.18 9.21
CA VAL A 175 -26.57 -9.13 8.46
C VAL A 175 -25.94 -9.00 7.08
N ILE A 176 -26.74 -9.10 6.03
CA ILE A 176 -26.30 -8.86 4.65
C ILE A 176 -26.22 -7.36 4.40
N ILE A 177 -25.12 -6.90 3.81
CA ILE A 177 -24.89 -5.47 3.51
C ILE A 177 -25.24 -5.15 2.07
N ASP A 178 -25.00 -6.09 1.16
CA ASP A 178 -25.30 -5.94 -0.26
C ASP A 178 -26.70 -5.39 -0.54
N GLY A 179 -26.76 -4.40 -1.44
CA GLY A 179 -27.99 -3.73 -1.86
C GLY A 179 -28.42 -2.53 -1.01
N HIS A 180 -27.77 -2.26 0.13
CA HIS A 180 -28.06 -1.03 0.89
C HIS A 180 -27.52 0.19 0.15
N PHE A 181 -28.32 1.26 0.12
CA PHE A 181 -27.97 2.53 -0.51
C PHE A 181 -27.09 3.38 0.40
N ALA A 182 -26.27 4.24 -0.19
CA ALA A 182 -25.55 5.27 0.55
C ALA A 182 -26.48 6.44 0.90
N ASP A 183 -26.36 6.97 2.11
CA ASP A 183 -27.21 8.05 2.65
C ASP A 183 -27.02 9.36 1.88
N ASN A 184 -25.80 9.62 1.40
CA ASN A 184 -25.46 10.83 0.66
C ASN A 184 -25.71 10.74 -0.86
N ASP A 185 -25.97 9.54 -1.40
CA ASP A 185 -26.34 9.34 -2.80
C ASP A 185 -27.06 8.00 -2.98
N HIS A 186 -28.39 8.04 -3.04
CA HIS A 186 -29.22 6.84 -3.21
C HIS A 186 -29.08 6.17 -4.60
N THR A 187 -28.35 6.77 -5.55
CA THR A 187 -27.99 6.07 -6.80
C THR A 187 -26.81 5.14 -6.62
N ARG A 188 -26.15 5.18 -5.46
CA ARG A 188 -25.03 4.34 -5.08
C ARG A 188 -25.45 3.34 -4.03
N TYR A 189 -25.03 2.11 -4.23
CA TYR A 189 -25.40 1.01 -3.35
C TYR A 189 -24.23 0.04 -3.19
N PHE A 190 -24.27 -0.69 -2.08
CA PHE A 190 -23.21 -1.61 -1.71
C PHE A 190 -23.25 -2.86 -2.59
N VAL A 191 -22.15 -3.11 -3.31
CA VAL A 191 -21.97 -4.32 -4.14
C VAL A 191 -20.76 -5.09 -3.62
N GLY A 192 -20.99 -6.11 -2.80
CA GLY A 192 -19.94 -6.80 -2.05
C GLY A 192 -18.89 -7.44 -2.94
N GLY A 193 -19.29 -7.88 -4.14
CA GLY A 193 -18.40 -8.36 -5.19
C GLY A 193 -17.27 -7.42 -5.58
N THR A 194 -17.55 -6.13 -5.74
CA THR A 194 -16.60 -5.13 -6.29
C THR A 194 -15.79 -4.42 -5.21
N VAL A 195 -16.22 -4.47 -3.94
CA VAL A 195 -15.52 -3.85 -2.82
C VAL A 195 -14.72 -4.85 -1.96
N LEU A 196 -13.82 -4.31 -1.13
CA LEU A 196 -12.96 -5.04 -0.21
C LEU A 196 -12.90 -4.33 1.15
N ASN A 197 -13.33 -5.00 2.21
CA ASN A 197 -12.96 -4.62 3.58
C ASN A 197 -11.55 -5.13 3.87
N ARG A 198 -10.58 -4.22 3.79
CA ARG A 198 -9.19 -4.41 4.21
C ARG A 198 -8.87 -3.76 5.56
N PRO A 199 -9.38 -2.54 5.88
CA PRO A 199 -9.13 -1.91 7.18
C PRO A 199 -9.64 -2.73 8.36
N GLY A 200 -8.92 -2.65 9.50
CA GLY A 200 -9.44 -3.08 10.79
C GLY A 200 -10.64 -2.25 11.24
N LEU A 201 -11.52 -2.85 12.03
CA LEU A 201 -12.79 -2.22 12.43
C LEU A 201 -12.61 -1.24 13.59
N ALA A 202 -13.55 -0.30 13.70
CA ALA A 202 -13.69 0.60 14.84
C ALA A 202 -15.04 0.40 15.53
N MET A 203 -15.15 0.86 16.78
CA MET A 203 -16.39 0.82 17.54
C MET A 203 -16.57 2.11 18.33
N ILE A 204 -17.77 2.69 18.26
CA ILE A 204 -18.19 3.83 19.08
C ILE A 204 -19.57 3.49 19.64
N GLY A 205 -19.67 3.33 20.97
CA GLY A 205 -20.91 2.99 21.65
C GLY A 205 -21.57 1.72 21.10
N ASN A 206 -22.73 1.87 20.47
CA ASN A 206 -23.52 0.77 19.92
C ASN A 206 -23.23 0.46 18.44
N THR A 207 -22.24 1.11 17.83
CA THR A 207 -21.98 1.04 16.39
C THR A 207 -20.60 0.46 16.11
N VAL A 208 -20.55 -0.51 15.20
CA VAL A 208 -19.31 -1.03 14.59
C VAL A 208 -19.15 -0.42 13.21
N ILE A 209 -17.95 0.00 12.88
CA ILE A 209 -17.64 0.78 11.68
C ILE A 209 -16.63 0.03 10.82
N GLY A 210 -16.92 -0.10 9.52
CA GLY A 210 -16.05 -0.73 8.53
C GLY A 210 -15.83 0.17 7.31
N GLY A 211 -14.58 0.27 6.87
CA GLY A 211 -14.20 0.91 5.61
C GLY A 211 -14.06 -0.10 4.47
N PHE A 212 -14.45 0.31 3.27
CA PHE A 212 -14.41 -0.51 2.06
C PHE A 212 -13.75 0.24 0.90
N GLY A 213 -12.79 -0.42 0.25
CA GLY A 213 -12.15 0.02 -0.99
C GLY A 213 -12.45 -0.92 -2.17
N GLY A 214 -11.70 -0.82 -3.26
CA GLY A 214 -11.82 -1.70 -4.43
C GLY A 214 -10.77 -2.82 -4.47
N HIS A 215 -10.87 -3.70 -5.46
CA HIS A 215 -9.84 -4.71 -5.78
C HIS A 215 -8.89 -4.17 -6.84
N CYS A 216 -7.71 -3.65 -6.47
CA CYS A 216 -6.77 -3.03 -7.41
C CYS A 216 -7.42 -1.93 -8.29
N ASP A 217 -8.36 -1.16 -7.73
CA ASP A 217 -9.21 -0.21 -8.43
C ASP A 217 -10.05 -0.79 -9.61
N ASN A 218 -10.17 -2.11 -9.70
CA ASN A 218 -11.01 -2.77 -10.69
C ASN A 218 -12.49 -2.56 -10.40
N PHE A 219 -13.28 -2.74 -11.47
CA PHE A 219 -14.73 -2.70 -11.49
C PHE A 219 -15.34 -1.33 -11.18
N ASN A 220 -16.65 -1.27 -11.34
CA ASN A 220 -17.47 -0.14 -10.96
C ASN A 220 -17.74 -0.17 -9.44
N TYR A 221 -16.81 0.36 -8.66
CA TYR A 221 -16.98 0.50 -7.21
C TYR A 221 -16.88 1.97 -6.78
N THR A 222 -17.39 2.20 -5.58
CA THR A 222 -17.18 3.43 -4.81
C THR A 222 -16.70 3.03 -3.43
N GLY A 223 -15.78 3.79 -2.84
CA GLY A 223 -15.41 3.64 -1.44
C GLY A 223 -16.63 3.87 -0.55
N MET A 224 -16.79 3.02 0.46
CA MET A 224 -17.93 3.07 1.37
C MET A 224 -17.47 3.02 2.82
N LEU A 225 -18.04 3.86 3.67
CA LEU A 225 -17.97 3.75 5.12
C LEU A 225 -19.31 3.20 5.61
N VAL A 226 -19.29 2.08 6.34
CA VAL A 226 -20.50 1.37 6.78
C VAL A 226 -20.58 1.36 8.30
N ALA A 227 -21.73 1.76 8.84
CA ALA A 227 -22.08 1.65 10.25
C ALA A 227 -23.07 0.50 10.48
N MET A 228 -22.73 -0.38 11.41
CA MET A 228 -23.52 -1.53 11.82
C MET A 228 -23.92 -1.41 13.29
N SER A 229 -25.19 -1.62 13.59
CA SER A 229 -25.66 -1.70 14.97
C SER A 229 -25.27 -3.02 15.63
N LYS A 230 -24.86 -2.95 16.89
CA LYS A 230 -24.66 -4.11 17.77
C LYS A 230 -26.00 -4.70 18.26
N THR A 231 -27.12 -4.01 18.04
CA THR A 231 -28.44 -4.43 18.48
C THR A 231 -29.08 -5.38 17.47
N LYS A 232 -29.50 -6.55 17.96
CA LYS A 232 -30.25 -7.55 17.18
C LYS A 232 -31.45 -6.91 16.46
N GLY A 233 -31.56 -7.15 15.16
CA GLY A 233 -32.68 -6.70 14.33
C GLY A 233 -32.56 -5.28 13.76
N VAL A 234 -31.51 -4.52 14.10
CA VAL A 234 -31.29 -3.17 13.54
C VAL A 234 -30.47 -3.23 12.25
N GLY A 235 -29.33 -3.92 12.24
CA GLY A 235 -28.51 -4.08 11.04
C GLY A 235 -27.72 -2.82 10.65
N VAL A 236 -27.71 -2.48 9.36
CA VAL A 236 -27.02 -1.31 8.80
C VAL A 236 -27.73 -0.04 9.29
N THR A 237 -27.01 0.88 9.92
CA THR A 237 -27.58 2.16 10.38
C THR A 237 -27.24 3.33 9.45
N SER A 238 -26.14 3.24 8.71
CA SER A 238 -25.70 4.29 7.78
C SER A 238 -24.63 3.75 6.83
N ILE A 239 -24.63 4.25 5.60
CA ILE A 239 -23.56 4.04 4.61
C ILE A 239 -23.25 5.40 3.98
N MET A 240 -21.98 5.79 3.97
CA MET A 240 -21.51 6.97 3.23
C MET A 240 -20.69 6.53 2.02
N ALA A 241 -21.06 7.01 0.83
CA ALA A 241 -20.24 6.87 -0.37
C ALA A 241 -19.18 7.98 -0.41
N MET A 242 -17.93 7.61 -0.67
CA MET A 242 -16.83 8.58 -0.74
C MET A 242 -16.88 9.43 -2.01
N GLU A 243 -17.61 8.97 -3.02
CA GLU A 243 -17.88 9.71 -4.25
C GLU A 243 -19.39 9.72 -4.45
N ALA A 244 -19.98 10.89 -4.56
CA ALA A 244 -21.42 11.11 -4.61
C ALA A 244 -21.77 12.24 -5.60
N ASN A 245 -23.02 12.25 -6.05
CA ASN A 245 -23.59 13.39 -6.79
C ASN A 245 -23.51 14.69 -5.93
N PRO A 246 -23.17 15.87 -6.49
CA PRO A 246 -22.98 16.17 -7.91
C PRO A 246 -21.56 16.07 -8.47
N GLY A 247 -20.53 15.87 -7.65
CA GLY A 247 -19.15 15.86 -8.13
C GLY A 247 -18.72 14.54 -8.78
N ALA A 248 -19.40 13.44 -8.49
CA ALA A 248 -19.09 12.12 -9.03
C ALA A 248 -20.01 11.72 -10.21
N PRO A 249 -19.58 10.78 -11.09
CA PRO A 249 -20.38 10.35 -12.25
C PRO A 249 -21.76 9.81 -11.84
N GLN A 250 -22.82 10.22 -12.57
CA GLN A 250 -24.20 9.86 -12.27
C GLN A 250 -24.94 9.30 -13.51
N PRO A 251 -25.81 8.28 -13.32
CA PRO A 251 -25.92 7.41 -12.14
C PRO A 251 -24.72 6.45 -12.06
N GLN A 252 -24.58 5.72 -10.93
CA GLN A 252 -23.63 4.61 -10.89
C GLN A 252 -23.95 3.63 -12.04
N GLN A 253 -22.97 3.39 -12.92
CA GLN A 253 -23.18 2.54 -14.09
C GLN A 253 -23.58 1.10 -13.67
N LEU A 254 -24.51 0.48 -14.39
CA LEU A 254 -24.91 -0.90 -14.06
C LEU A 254 -23.88 -1.93 -14.55
N ASP A 255 -23.09 -1.58 -15.56
CA ASP A 255 -21.99 -2.40 -16.03
C ASP A 255 -20.82 -2.32 -15.04
N TYR A 256 -20.68 -3.37 -14.24
CA TYR A 256 -19.65 -3.45 -13.22
C TYR A 256 -18.23 -3.51 -13.77
N THR A 257 -18.03 -3.76 -15.06
CA THR A 257 -16.69 -3.81 -15.66
C THR A 257 -16.18 -2.44 -16.10
N LYS A 258 -17.09 -1.47 -16.26
CA LYS A 258 -16.74 -0.08 -16.58
C LYS A 258 -16.49 0.70 -15.30
N GLN A 259 -15.26 1.12 -15.08
CA GLN A 259 -14.80 1.79 -13.85
C GLN A 259 -15.32 3.25 -13.72
N GLY A 260 -16.63 3.46 -13.78
CA GLY A 260 -17.29 4.77 -13.72
C GLY A 260 -17.81 5.17 -12.34
N GLY A 261 -17.42 4.46 -11.29
CA GLY A 261 -18.04 4.54 -9.96
C GLY A 261 -17.48 5.63 -9.07
N GLY A 262 -16.64 6.52 -9.56
CA GLY A 262 -15.96 7.51 -8.73
C GLY A 262 -14.77 6.95 -7.96
N LYS A 263 -14.74 5.66 -7.56
CA LYS A 263 -13.66 5.07 -6.73
C LYS A 263 -13.58 5.69 -5.34
N ALA A 264 -12.45 6.31 -4.94
CA ALA A 264 -12.13 6.83 -3.61
C ALA A 264 -12.19 5.77 -2.49
N GLY A 265 -11.55 4.61 -2.71
CA GLY A 265 -11.61 3.48 -1.79
C GLY A 265 -10.95 3.72 -0.43
N ILE A 266 -11.55 3.21 0.65
CA ILE A 266 -10.96 3.20 2.00
C ILE A 266 -10.20 1.88 2.19
N TRP A 267 -8.89 1.88 1.93
CA TRP A 267 -8.08 0.65 1.95
C TRP A 267 -6.95 0.65 2.98
N GLN A 268 -6.33 1.82 3.24
CA GLN A 268 -5.44 2.13 4.37
C GLN A 268 -4.32 1.10 4.64
N SER A 269 -3.87 0.34 3.64
CA SER A 269 -2.92 -0.78 3.82
C SER A 269 -3.27 -1.75 4.97
N GLY A 270 -4.56 -1.96 5.24
CA GLY A 270 -5.04 -2.80 6.34
C GLY A 270 -4.95 -2.18 7.74
N PHE A 271 -4.59 -0.91 7.85
CA PHE A 271 -4.67 -0.11 9.08
C PHE A 271 -6.13 0.10 9.49
N GLY A 272 -6.40 0.12 10.80
CA GLY A 272 -7.75 0.31 11.33
C GLY A 272 -8.35 1.69 11.06
N ILE A 273 -9.66 1.81 11.18
CA ILE A 273 -10.32 3.12 11.25
C ILE A 273 -9.99 3.76 12.61
N ALA A 274 -9.52 5.01 12.63
CA ALA A 274 -9.26 5.71 13.89
C ALA A 274 -10.56 6.27 14.45
N ALA A 275 -10.81 6.03 15.74
CA ALA A 275 -11.97 6.49 16.46
C ALA A 275 -11.57 7.45 17.59
N ASP A 276 -12.15 8.63 17.59
CA ASP A 276 -12.18 9.56 18.71
C ASP A 276 -13.49 9.31 19.48
N THR A 277 -13.47 8.29 20.32
CA THR A 277 -14.65 7.80 21.06
C THR A 277 -15.21 8.86 22.01
N ALA A 278 -14.39 9.79 22.49
CA ALA A 278 -14.83 10.89 23.36
C ALA A 278 -15.68 11.93 22.61
N ASN A 279 -15.42 12.13 21.31
CA ASN A 279 -16.11 13.11 20.48
C ASN A 279 -17.07 12.49 19.45
N ASN A 280 -17.30 11.17 19.53
CA ASN A 280 -18.15 10.39 18.62
C ASN A 280 -17.85 10.67 17.14
N ARG A 281 -16.60 10.51 16.74
CA ARG A 281 -16.17 10.67 15.34
C ARG A 281 -15.07 9.69 14.96
N VAL A 282 -14.92 9.47 13.65
CA VAL A 282 -13.88 8.62 13.08
C VAL A 282 -13.08 9.35 12.01
N PHE A 283 -11.84 8.92 11.84
CA PHE A 283 -10.90 9.42 10.84
C PHE A 283 -10.40 8.29 9.97
N PHE A 284 -10.30 8.55 8.67
CA PHE A 284 -9.77 7.62 7.67
C PHE A 284 -9.24 8.38 6.46
N VAL A 285 -8.55 7.65 5.59
CA VAL A 285 -7.97 8.18 4.36
C VAL A 285 -8.49 7.41 3.14
N THR A 286 -8.79 8.13 2.06
CA THR A 286 -9.30 7.59 0.81
C THR A 286 -8.23 7.59 -0.30
N GLY A 287 -8.33 6.62 -1.20
CA GLY A 287 -7.44 6.47 -2.36
C GLY A 287 -7.93 7.22 -3.60
N ASN A 288 -7.49 6.72 -4.76
CA ASN A 288 -7.73 7.33 -6.06
C ASN A 288 -9.21 7.52 -6.39
N GLY A 289 -9.57 8.67 -6.94
CA GLY A 289 -10.85 8.97 -7.58
C GLY A 289 -10.85 8.67 -9.09
N ALA A 290 -12.05 8.54 -9.67
CA ALA A 290 -12.30 8.39 -11.10
C ALA A 290 -13.65 9.02 -11.50
N GLY A 291 -13.62 10.30 -11.85
CA GLY A 291 -14.82 11.02 -12.27
C GLY A 291 -14.57 12.41 -12.86
N GLY A 292 -13.32 12.83 -12.94
CA GLY A 292 -12.93 14.22 -13.19
C GLY A 292 -12.21 14.78 -11.96
N ALA A 293 -12.13 16.10 -11.88
CA ALA A 293 -11.42 16.77 -10.80
C ALA A 293 -12.29 16.94 -9.53
N GLY A 294 -13.50 16.38 -9.45
CA GLY A 294 -14.36 16.47 -8.27
C GLY A 294 -14.76 17.90 -7.89
N ASP A 295 -15.22 18.09 -6.65
CA ASP A 295 -15.73 19.36 -6.15
C ASP A 295 -14.67 20.47 -6.11
N ASN A 296 -13.42 20.11 -5.79
CA ASN A 296 -12.29 21.04 -5.71
C ASN A 296 -11.57 21.23 -7.06
N GLY A 297 -12.09 20.63 -8.14
CA GLY A 297 -11.44 20.58 -9.45
C GLY A 297 -11.23 21.91 -10.16
N LYS A 298 -11.84 22.97 -9.65
CA LYS A 298 -11.63 24.34 -10.13
C LYS A 298 -10.38 24.99 -9.53
N GLY A 299 -9.70 24.33 -8.59
CA GLY A 299 -8.50 24.83 -7.93
C GLY A 299 -8.77 26.01 -6.97
N THR A 300 -10.03 26.25 -6.61
CA THR A 300 -10.41 27.30 -5.67
C THR A 300 -10.21 26.79 -4.24
N PRO A 301 -9.51 27.54 -3.36
CA PRO A 301 -9.40 27.19 -1.95
C PRO A 301 -10.76 26.95 -1.31
N ALA A 302 -10.90 25.84 -0.57
CA ALA A 302 -12.15 25.42 0.04
C ALA A 302 -11.94 25.01 1.50
N SER A 303 -12.86 25.45 2.36
CA SER A 303 -12.84 25.07 3.77
C SER A 303 -13.29 23.63 3.95
N GLY A 304 -12.53 22.86 4.73
CA GLY A 304 -12.89 21.48 5.09
C GLY A 304 -14.21 21.38 5.87
N LYS A 305 -14.61 22.45 6.55
CA LYS A 305 -15.87 22.55 7.32
C LYS A 305 -17.13 22.61 6.45
N VAL A 306 -16.98 22.70 5.14
CA VAL A 306 -18.10 22.62 4.20
C VAL A 306 -18.10 21.22 3.59
N PRO A 307 -19.14 20.40 3.81
CA PRO A 307 -19.21 19.06 3.22
C PRO A 307 -19.06 19.08 1.69
N ILE A 308 -18.41 18.05 1.17
CA ILE A 308 -18.21 17.84 -0.27
C ILE A 308 -18.70 16.44 -0.67
N SER A 309 -19.03 16.27 -1.93
CA SER A 309 -19.53 15.03 -2.52
C SER A 309 -18.42 14.11 -3.03
N THR A 310 -17.22 14.63 -3.30
CA THR A 310 -16.06 13.84 -3.76
C THR A 310 -14.93 13.87 -2.74
N LEU A 311 -14.70 12.76 -2.05
CA LEU A 311 -13.69 12.56 -1.02
C LEU A 311 -12.56 11.67 -1.56
N GLN A 312 -12.10 11.87 -2.79
CA GLN A 312 -10.90 11.23 -3.32
C GLN A 312 -9.64 11.83 -2.69
N GLN A 313 -8.61 11.01 -2.44
CA GLN A 313 -7.33 11.46 -1.87
C GLN A 313 -7.49 12.37 -0.64
N ALA A 314 -8.37 12.02 0.29
CA ALA A 314 -8.72 12.87 1.42
C ALA A 314 -8.50 12.18 2.75
N THR A 315 -8.06 12.94 3.76
CA THR A 315 -8.29 12.57 5.17
C THR A 315 -9.63 13.16 5.57
N VAL A 316 -10.49 12.35 6.18
CA VAL A 316 -11.89 12.72 6.45
C VAL A 316 -12.21 12.59 7.94
N ASP A 317 -12.89 13.59 8.51
CA ASP A 317 -13.57 13.52 9.82
C ASP A 317 -15.07 13.24 9.60
N MET A 318 -15.51 12.05 10.00
CA MET A 318 -16.92 11.68 10.02
C MET A 318 -17.43 11.62 11.46
N GLY A 319 -18.39 12.48 11.79
CA GLY A 319 -19.17 12.41 13.02
C GLY A 319 -20.13 11.23 13.00
N LEU A 320 -20.47 10.75 14.20
CA LEU A 320 -21.42 9.66 14.40
C LEU A 320 -22.46 10.06 15.46
N SER A 321 -23.72 10.03 15.07
CA SER A 321 -24.83 10.24 16.00
C SER A 321 -25.06 9.02 16.90
N ALA A 322 -25.80 9.20 18.00
CA ALA A 322 -26.21 8.09 18.87
C ALA A 322 -27.05 7.01 18.15
N ALA A 323 -27.70 7.37 17.04
CA ALA A 323 -28.45 6.44 16.19
C ALA A 323 -27.56 5.65 15.21
N GLY A 324 -26.25 5.91 15.18
CA GLY A 324 -25.32 5.27 14.24
C GLY A 324 -25.36 5.86 12.83
N VAL A 325 -25.80 7.11 12.69
CA VAL A 325 -25.83 7.83 11.40
C VAL A 325 -24.62 8.75 11.29
N PHE A 326 -23.92 8.67 10.15
CA PHE A 326 -22.74 9.49 9.87
C PHE A 326 -23.08 10.93 9.46
N SER A 327 -22.16 11.85 9.71
CA SER A 327 -22.17 13.20 9.14
C SER A 327 -20.75 13.67 8.85
N GLN A 328 -20.51 14.21 7.66
CA GLN A 328 -19.20 14.78 7.33
C GLN A 328 -18.99 16.07 8.14
N ARG A 329 -17.87 16.13 8.86
CA ARG A 329 -17.53 17.28 9.73
C ARG A 329 -16.37 18.11 9.18
N ASP A 330 -15.39 17.44 8.59
CA ASP A 330 -14.20 18.07 8.06
C ASP A 330 -13.52 17.18 7.01
N TYR A 331 -12.67 17.78 6.19
CA TYR A 331 -11.75 17.05 5.32
C TYR A 331 -10.45 17.83 5.09
N PHE A 332 -9.40 17.09 4.76
CA PHE A 332 -8.20 17.62 4.11
C PHE A 332 -8.00 16.88 2.80
N GLU A 333 -7.80 17.64 1.72
CA GLU A 333 -7.47 17.13 0.40
C GLU A 333 -6.19 17.86 -0.07
N PRO A 334 -5.09 17.15 -0.37
CA PRO A 334 -3.85 17.78 -0.84
C PRO A 334 -4.09 18.60 -2.10
N PHE A 335 -3.42 19.75 -2.23
CA PHE A 335 -3.59 20.62 -3.40
C PHE A 335 -3.30 19.90 -4.74
N GLU A 336 -2.50 18.84 -4.72
CA GLU A 336 -2.15 18.03 -5.90
C GLU A 336 -3.04 16.80 -6.13
N TYR A 337 -4.12 16.59 -5.38
CA TYR A 337 -4.91 15.34 -5.39
C TYR A 337 -5.24 14.81 -6.80
N ALA A 338 -5.65 15.67 -7.73
CA ALA A 338 -6.01 15.28 -9.09
C ALA A 338 -4.82 14.66 -9.86
N SER A 339 -3.59 15.04 -9.51
CA SER A 339 -2.37 14.47 -10.06
C SER A 339 -2.05 13.11 -9.43
N LEU A 340 -2.37 12.94 -8.15
CA LEU A 340 -2.23 11.68 -7.44
C LEU A 340 -3.17 10.62 -8.03
N ASP A 341 -4.42 11.00 -8.32
CA ASP A 341 -5.44 10.12 -8.93
C ASP A 341 -4.99 9.55 -10.27
N GLY A 342 -4.47 10.40 -11.16
CA GLY A 342 -3.97 9.95 -12.45
C GLY A 342 -2.80 8.98 -12.32
N GLY A 343 -2.02 9.08 -11.24
CA GLY A 343 -0.75 8.37 -11.08
C GLY A 343 -0.74 7.12 -10.25
N ASP A 344 -1.91 6.70 -9.75
CA ASP A 344 -1.96 5.68 -8.70
C ASP A 344 -1.01 6.03 -7.54
N ILE A 345 -0.98 7.32 -7.17
CA ILE A 345 -0.20 7.83 -6.03
C ILE A 345 -1.15 8.07 -4.86
N ASP A 346 -1.93 7.05 -4.50
CA ASP A 346 -2.89 7.07 -3.39
C ASP A 346 -2.34 7.72 -2.13
N PHE A 347 -3.05 8.73 -1.65
CA PHE A 347 -2.98 9.19 -0.28
C PHE A 347 -3.54 8.12 0.67
N GLY A 348 -4.61 7.43 0.29
CA GLY A 348 -5.23 6.33 1.05
C GLY A 348 -4.38 5.07 1.27
N SER A 349 -3.11 5.08 0.89
CA SER A 349 -2.18 3.99 1.15
C SER A 349 -1.66 3.93 2.58
N SER A 350 -1.88 4.99 3.37
CA SER A 350 -1.74 4.96 4.82
C SER A 350 -3.09 5.02 5.51
N GLY A 351 -3.17 4.50 6.73
CA GLY A 351 -4.26 4.86 7.63
C GLY A 351 -4.04 6.21 8.32
N ALA A 352 -5.13 6.77 8.86
CA ALA A 352 -5.11 7.94 9.73
C ALA A 352 -4.88 7.52 11.20
N ALA A 353 -3.96 8.18 11.90
CA ALA A 353 -3.70 7.95 13.32
C ALA A 353 -3.92 9.23 14.12
N LEU A 354 -4.71 9.16 15.19
CA LEU A 354 -4.91 10.24 16.14
C LEU A 354 -3.86 10.15 17.26
N LEU A 355 -2.88 11.06 17.28
CA LEU A 355 -1.78 11.04 18.25
C LEU A 355 -2.23 11.46 19.65
N ASP A 356 -1.69 10.86 20.70
CA ASP A 356 -1.97 11.16 22.12
C ASP A 356 -2.09 12.66 22.49
N PRO A 357 -2.86 13.05 23.53
CA PRO A 357 -3.18 14.46 23.77
C PRO A 357 -1.97 15.33 24.14
N ILE A 358 -0.84 14.70 24.51
CA ILE A 358 0.42 15.41 24.78
C ILE A 358 0.97 16.12 23.53
N PHE A 359 0.63 15.64 22.34
CA PHE A 359 1.02 16.24 21.06
C PHE A 359 0.12 17.44 20.73
N SER A 360 0.04 18.41 21.64
CA SER A 360 -0.83 19.59 21.57
C SER A 360 -0.06 20.89 21.76
N GLY A 361 -0.68 22.02 21.40
CA GLY A 361 -0.08 23.35 21.54
C GLY A 361 -0.61 24.36 20.53
N GLY A 362 -0.46 25.66 20.80
CA GLY A 362 -0.82 26.72 19.85
C GLY A 362 -2.26 26.70 19.34
N GLY A 363 -3.20 26.21 20.16
CA GLY A 363 -4.62 26.05 19.82
C GLY A 363 -5.01 24.69 19.24
N VAL A 364 -4.03 23.81 18.98
CA VAL A 364 -4.27 22.42 18.52
C VAL A 364 -4.42 21.51 19.73
N ASN A 365 -5.58 20.87 19.88
CA ASN A 365 -5.86 19.94 20.99
C ASN A 365 -5.44 18.50 20.67
N ARG A 366 -5.53 18.13 19.39
CA ARG A 366 -5.30 16.77 18.92
C ARG A 366 -4.74 16.80 17.52
N VAL A 367 -3.72 15.97 17.26
CA VAL A 367 -3.09 15.84 15.95
C VAL A 367 -3.55 14.55 15.29
N VAL A 368 -3.90 14.63 14.01
CA VAL A 368 -4.10 13.45 13.15
C VAL A 368 -2.98 13.39 12.11
N VAL A 369 -2.48 12.18 11.86
CA VAL A 369 -1.38 11.93 10.92
C VAL A 369 -1.82 10.94 9.87
N ALA A 370 -1.54 11.25 8.62
CA ALA A 370 -1.76 10.38 7.47
C ALA A 370 -0.65 10.62 6.43
N GLY A 371 -0.27 9.61 5.68
CA GLY A 371 0.67 9.75 4.56
C GLY A 371 0.26 8.94 3.35
N GLY A 372 1.04 8.94 2.27
CA GLY A 372 0.63 8.29 1.03
C GLY A 372 1.77 7.77 0.15
N LYS A 373 1.41 7.27 -1.03
CA LYS A 373 2.34 6.85 -2.09
C LYS A 373 3.21 8.00 -2.60
N SER A 374 2.84 9.26 -2.33
CA SER A 374 3.62 10.46 -2.63
C SER A 374 4.88 10.59 -1.77
N GLY A 375 4.99 9.79 -0.71
CA GLY A 375 6.03 9.94 0.29
C GLY A 375 5.81 11.15 1.22
N LYS A 376 4.68 11.86 1.10
CA LYS A 376 4.28 12.90 2.04
C LYS A 376 3.57 12.28 3.26
N ILE A 377 3.88 12.81 4.44
CA ILE A 377 3.26 12.52 5.72
C ILE A 377 2.75 13.85 6.28
N TYR A 378 1.43 13.99 6.34
CA TYR A 378 0.74 15.18 6.80
C TYR A 378 0.41 15.07 8.28
N PHE A 379 0.73 16.11 9.03
CA PHE A 379 0.31 16.33 10.41
C PHE A 379 -0.76 17.42 10.37
N MET A 380 -1.96 17.09 10.80
CA MET A 380 -3.15 17.94 10.72
C MET A 380 -3.71 18.18 12.11
N ASP A 381 -4.41 19.30 12.30
CA ASP A 381 -5.22 19.53 13.49
C ASP A 381 -6.52 18.73 13.34
N ALA A 382 -6.79 17.80 14.25
CA ALA A 382 -7.97 16.94 14.17
C ALA A 382 -9.28 17.73 14.34
N ASP A 383 -9.23 18.95 14.88
CA ASP A 383 -10.39 19.84 14.99
C ASP A 383 -10.48 20.82 13.81
N ASN A 384 -9.49 20.85 12.91
CA ASN A 384 -9.46 21.65 11.69
C ASN A 384 -8.46 21.06 10.68
N LEU A 385 -8.92 20.12 9.84
CA LEU A 385 -8.05 19.33 8.96
C LEU A 385 -7.33 20.17 7.90
N GLY A 386 -7.93 21.31 7.51
CA GLY A 386 -7.29 22.30 6.63
C GLY A 386 -7.96 22.49 5.27
N GLY A 387 -8.94 21.66 4.91
CA GLY A 387 -9.65 21.78 3.63
C GLY A 387 -8.76 21.54 2.42
N PHE A 388 -8.99 22.29 1.35
CA PHE A 388 -8.24 22.23 0.11
C PHE A 388 -7.60 23.59 -0.21
N ALA A 389 -6.30 23.60 -0.49
CA ALA A 389 -5.55 24.77 -0.97
C ALA A 389 -5.67 26.05 -0.09
N MET A 390 -5.95 25.90 1.21
CA MET A 390 -6.18 27.03 2.14
C MET A 390 -4.89 27.66 2.69
N GLY A 391 -3.73 27.08 2.38
CA GLY A 391 -2.42 27.57 2.78
C GLY A 391 -1.91 28.72 1.91
N SER A 392 -0.74 29.25 2.28
CA SER A 392 -0.10 30.35 1.53
C SER A 392 0.19 29.94 0.09
N GLY A 393 -0.14 30.81 -0.89
CA GLY A 393 0.09 30.51 -2.30
C GLY A 393 -0.80 29.40 -2.86
N GLY A 394 -1.87 29.02 -2.15
CA GLY A 394 -2.74 27.90 -2.52
C GLY A 394 -2.23 26.54 -2.06
N SER A 395 -1.25 26.49 -1.14
CA SER A 395 -0.71 25.25 -0.58
C SER A 395 -1.66 24.56 0.40
N ASP A 396 -1.23 23.44 0.97
CA ASP A 396 -1.95 22.78 2.06
C ASP A 396 -1.91 23.62 3.35
N ALA A 397 -3.03 23.63 4.10
CA ALA A 397 -3.15 24.31 5.40
C ALA A 397 -3.01 23.35 6.58
N VAL A 398 -2.09 22.38 6.46
CA VAL A 398 -1.78 21.41 7.53
C VAL A 398 -0.78 22.00 8.54
N LEU A 399 -0.58 21.32 9.68
CA LEU A 399 0.40 21.75 10.68
C LEU A 399 1.83 21.56 10.18
N GLN A 400 2.08 20.44 9.51
CA GLN A 400 3.39 20.10 8.96
C GLN A 400 3.24 19.03 7.88
N THR A 401 4.06 19.13 6.83
CA THR A 401 4.28 18.04 5.88
C THR A 401 5.72 17.57 6.01
N ILE A 402 5.91 16.27 6.26
CA ILE A 402 7.21 15.62 6.23
C ILE A 402 7.28 14.78 4.94
N THR A 403 8.40 14.87 4.21
CA THR A 403 8.61 14.10 2.98
C THR A 403 9.62 12.98 3.17
N SER A 404 9.35 11.88 2.49
CA SER A 404 10.18 10.69 2.34
C SER A 404 10.41 10.45 0.86
N SER A 405 11.62 9.98 0.50
CA SER A 405 11.93 9.57 -0.87
C SER A 405 11.13 8.35 -1.33
N ASN A 406 10.60 7.58 -0.39
CA ASN A 406 9.84 6.35 -0.57
C ASN A 406 8.35 6.53 -0.25
N LYS A 407 7.50 5.72 -0.91
CA LYS A 407 6.05 5.61 -0.70
C LYS A 407 5.72 5.20 0.75
N LEU A 408 4.54 5.49 1.26
CA LEU A 408 4.05 4.91 2.52
C LEU A 408 2.86 3.97 2.29
N LEU A 409 3.09 2.66 2.24
CA LEU A 409 2.06 1.61 2.16
C LEU A 409 1.85 0.98 3.55
N SER A 410 1.56 1.81 4.54
CA SER A 410 1.61 1.40 5.96
C SER A 410 0.81 2.36 6.86
N GLY A 411 1.37 2.80 7.98
CA GLY A 411 0.81 3.76 8.91
C GLY A 411 1.87 4.29 9.86
N VAL A 412 1.44 5.04 10.87
CA VAL A 412 2.34 5.61 11.88
C VAL A 412 2.06 5.01 13.27
N ALA A 413 2.96 5.26 14.21
CA ALA A 413 2.72 5.08 15.63
C ALA A 413 3.28 6.25 16.45
N SER A 414 2.70 6.54 17.60
CA SER A 414 3.20 7.52 18.57
C SER A 414 3.84 6.86 19.78
N TYR A 415 4.69 7.63 20.46
CA TYR A 415 5.13 7.37 21.82
C TYR A 415 4.98 8.66 22.62
N PRO A 416 3.99 8.80 23.51
CA PRO A 416 3.72 10.05 24.21
C PRO A 416 4.67 10.35 25.37
N ALA A 417 5.35 9.34 25.91
CA ALA A 417 6.26 9.53 27.02
C ALA A 417 7.61 10.12 26.56
N GLU A 418 8.43 10.54 27.54
CA GLU A 418 9.81 10.99 27.33
C GLU A 418 9.98 12.11 26.28
N GLY A 419 8.97 12.99 26.20
CA GLY A 419 8.98 14.17 25.33
C GLY A 419 8.27 13.98 23.99
N GLY A 420 7.75 12.79 23.69
CA GLY A 420 6.88 12.58 22.52
C GLY A 420 7.65 12.25 21.23
N TYR A 421 7.27 11.17 20.57
CA TYR A 421 7.82 10.76 19.27
C TYR A 421 6.73 10.18 18.35
N VAL A 422 6.96 10.28 17.04
CA VAL A 422 6.17 9.60 16.00
C VAL A 422 7.10 8.77 15.13
N TYR A 423 6.66 7.57 14.77
CA TYR A 423 7.42 6.61 13.97
C TYR A 423 6.65 6.22 12.73
N TYR A 424 7.38 6.06 11.63
CA TYR A 424 6.88 5.41 10.43
C TYR A 424 8.03 4.74 9.70
N CYS A 425 7.70 3.71 8.92
CA CYS A 425 8.62 3.07 7.99
C CYS A 425 8.03 3.19 6.59
N PRO A 426 8.64 3.99 5.69
CA PRO A 426 8.26 4.00 4.29
C PRO A 426 8.38 2.61 3.67
N THR A 427 7.81 2.41 2.50
CA THR A 427 7.89 1.18 1.71
C THR A 427 9.01 1.29 0.69
N SER A 428 9.90 0.30 0.66
CA SER A 428 11.04 0.28 -0.28
C SER A 428 10.59 0.36 -1.75
N GLN A 429 11.28 1.19 -2.54
CA GLN A 429 11.13 1.31 -3.99
C GLN A 429 12.50 1.16 -4.66
N GLY A 430 12.54 0.56 -5.86
CA GLY A 430 13.73 0.60 -6.73
C GLY A 430 14.97 -0.05 -6.13
N GLY A 431 14.82 -0.74 -5.00
CA GLY A 431 15.91 -1.38 -4.32
C GLY A 431 16.55 -0.64 -3.17
N THR A 432 16.37 0.66 -3.08
CA THR A 432 16.80 1.38 -1.89
C THR A 432 15.84 0.99 -0.77
N GLY A 433 16.31 0.20 0.19
CA GLY A 433 15.48 -0.26 1.30
C GLY A 433 15.04 0.90 2.20
N ALA A 434 13.90 0.76 2.90
CA ALA A 434 13.35 1.85 3.69
C ALA A 434 13.78 1.78 5.16
N LEU A 435 14.01 2.94 5.79
CA LEU A 435 14.43 3.01 7.20
C LEU A 435 13.24 3.34 8.09
N LEU A 436 13.06 2.56 9.17
CA LEU A 436 12.22 2.98 10.29
C LEU A 436 12.78 4.29 10.83
N THR A 437 11.93 5.32 10.89
CA THR A 437 12.32 6.70 11.19
C THR A 437 11.52 7.22 12.37
N ALA A 438 12.21 7.90 13.30
CA ALA A 438 11.62 8.55 14.47
C ALA A 438 11.69 10.08 14.34
N TYR A 439 10.58 10.73 14.62
CA TYR A 439 10.47 12.18 14.72
C TYR A 439 10.10 12.59 16.13
N LYS A 440 10.87 13.49 16.72
CA LYS A 440 10.64 14.01 18.06
C LYS A 440 9.65 15.17 18.02
N PHE A 441 8.72 15.18 18.95
CA PHE A 441 7.80 16.28 19.18
C PHE A 441 8.52 17.46 19.83
N ASN A 442 8.33 18.65 19.26
CA ASN A 442 8.87 19.90 19.79
C ASN A 442 7.72 20.71 20.38
N GLY A 443 7.36 20.41 21.65
CA GLY A 443 6.38 21.18 22.42
C GLY A 443 7.01 22.42 23.06
N GLY A 444 6.41 23.60 22.89
CA GLY A 444 6.99 24.86 23.38
C GLY A 444 6.14 26.12 23.23
N GLY A 445 4.80 25.99 23.27
CA GLY A 445 3.85 27.10 23.19
C GLY A 445 3.29 27.42 21.79
N GLY A 446 3.97 26.99 20.73
CA GLY A 446 3.49 27.04 19.34
C GLY A 446 2.63 25.84 18.94
N LYS A 447 2.21 25.81 17.67
CA LYS A 447 1.54 24.63 17.07
C LYS A 447 2.48 23.42 17.08
N PRO A 448 1.97 22.18 17.20
CA PRO A 448 2.76 20.96 17.15
C PRO A 448 3.69 20.89 15.94
N GLN A 449 4.95 20.53 16.16
CA GLN A 449 5.96 20.31 15.13
C GLN A 449 6.82 19.10 15.49
N PHE A 450 7.31 18.41 14.46
CA PHE A 450 8.05 17.16 14.57
C PHE A 450 9.35 17.26 13.79
N THR A 451 10.48 16.95 14.41
CA THR A 451 11.81 16.98 13.76
C THR A 451 12.45 15.61 13.78
N LEU A 452 13.17 15.27 12.70
CA LEU A 452 13.87 14.00 12.59
C LEU A 452 14.80 13.81 13.79
N ALA A 453 14.58 12.74 14.55
CA ALA A 453 15.35 12.41 15.74
C ALA A 453 16.29 11.23 15.50
N GLY A 454 15.91 10.28 14.64
CA GLY A 454 16.81 9.20 14.26
C GLY A 454 16.21 8.20 13.30
N LYS A 455 17.07 7.31 12.80
CA LYS A 455 16.70 6.23 11.88
C LYS A 455 17.30 4.91 12.33
N SER A 456 16.66 3.81 11.94
CA SER A 456 17.27 2.48 12.02
C SER A 456 18.52 2.39 11.13
N ALA A 457 19.44 1.50 11.47
CA ALA A 457 20.66 1.26 10.70
C ALA A 457 20.45 0.26 9.54
N ILE A 458 19.46 -0.63 9.66
CA ILE A 458 19.09 -1.60 8.62
C ILE A 458 17.84 -1.15 7.89
N GLN A 459 17.67 -1.68 6.68
CA GLN A 459 16.54 -1.38 5.82
C GLN A 459 15.46 -2.46 5.90
N PHE A 460 14.22 -2.03 5.65
CA PHE A 460 13.01 -2.82 5.69
C PHE A 460 12.24 -2.73 4.37
N ALA A 461 11.34 -3.68 4.16
CA ALA A 461 10.34 -3.58 3.10
C ALA A 461 9.31 -2.50 3.44
N GLY A 462 8.93 -2.38 4.72
CA GLY A 462 8.11 -1.27 5.23
C GLY A 462 6.65 -1.30 4.76
N VAL A 463 6.04 -2.49 4.83
CA VAL A 463 4.62 -2.75 4.48
C VAL A 463 3.78 -3.19 5.70
N GLY A 464 4.34 -3.01 6.90
CA GLY A 464 3.65 -3.17 8.18
C GLY A 464 3.75 -1.87 8.97
N ALA A 465 2.71 -1.54 9.73
CA ALA A 465 2.69 -0.32 10.54
C ALA A 465 3.50 -0.55 11.82
N PRO A 466 4.23 0.48 12.32
CA PRO A 466 4.87 0.35 13.62
C PRO A 466 3.82 0.29 14.73
N THR A 467 4.24 -0.24 15.88
CA THR A 467 3.51 -0.22 17.15
C THR A 467 4.52 0.07 18.26
N VAL A 468 4.13 0.81 19.29
CA VAL A 468 4.99 1.15 20.43
C VAL A 468 4.43 0.54 21.70
N THR A 469 5.28 -0.13 22.49
CA THR A 469 4.93 -0.57 23.85
C THR A 469 5.79 0.13 24.90
N SER A 470 5.34 0.11 26.16
CA SER A 470 6.18 0.43 27.32
C SER A 470 5.81 -0.46 28.50
N LEU A 471 6.62 -0.42 29.57
CA LEU A 471 6.30 -1.10 30.82
C LEU A 471 5.47 -0.17 31.71
N ASN A 472 4.16 -0.21 31.56
CA ASN A 472 3.19 0.60 32.32
C ASN A 472 3.50 2.10 32.28
N GLY A 473 3.95 2.61 31.13
CA GLY A 473 4.33 4.02 30.94
C GLY A 473 5.66 4.43 31.58
N GLN A 474 6.44 3.48 32.13
CA GLN A 474 7.73 3.76 32.75
C GLN A 474 8.73 4.35 31.73
N ALA A 475 9.33 5.50 32.05
CA ALA A 475 10.38 6.10 31.24
C ALA A 475 11.59 5.15 31.06
N GLY A 476 12.22 5.17 29.89
CA GLY A 476 13.32 4.29 29.52
C GLY A 476 12.90 2.89 29.09
N THR A 477 11.59 2.61 29.03
CA THR A 477 11.07 1.27 28.67
C THR A 477 10.32 1.25 27.33
N GLY A 478 10.25 2.38 26.62
CA GLY A 478 9.60 2.46 25.32
C GLY A 478 10.30 1.58 24.28
N ILE A 479 9.52 0.78 23.55
CA ILE A 479 9.98 -0.06 22.44
C ILE A 479 9.12 0.23 21.22
N VAL A 480 9.74 0.53 20.07
CA VAL A 480 9.06 0.54 18.77
C VAL A 480 9.28 -0.79 18.07
N TRP A 481 8.18 -1.39 17.64
CA TRP A 481 8.11 -2.68 16.96
C TRP A 481 7.72 -2.49 15.50
N LEU A 482 8.21 -3.36 14.64
CA LEU A 482 7.82 -3.43 13.24
C LEU A 482 7.69 -4.90 12.81
N ALA A 483 6.55 -5.25 12.19
CA ALA A 483 6.37 -6.52 11.51
C ALA A 483 6.78 -6.34 10.04
N ASP A 484 7.95 -6.88 9.66
CA ASP A 484 8.50 -6.74 8.31
C ASP A 484 8.43 -8.04 7.53
N VAL A 485 8.04 -7.95 6.26
CA VAL A 485 7.89 -9.12 5.38
C VAL A 485 9.21 -9.79 5.05
N ASN A 486 10.36 -9.13 5.28
CA ASN A 486 11.67 -9.71 5.02
C ASN A 486 12.43 -10.07 6.30
N ASN A 487 12.44 -9.15 7.28
CA ASN A 487 13.24 -9.27 8.51
C ASN A 487 12.49 -9.91 9.68
N GLY A 488 11.17 -10.08 9.55
CA GLY A 488 10.32 -10.59 10.60
C GLY A 488 9.91 -9.53 11.61
N LEU A 489 9.63 -9.95 12.84
CA LEU A 489 9.39 -9.02 13.95
C LEU A 489 10.72 -8.44 14.41
N VAL A 490 10.81 -7.11 14.43
CA VAL A 490 11.97 -6.38 14.93
C VAL A 490 11.55 -5.38 16.00
N ALA A 491 12.48 -5.07 16.91
CA ALA A 491 12.28 -4.18 18.04
C ALA A 491 13.43 -3.19 18.17
N TYR A 492 13.13 -1.95 18.54
CA TYR A 492 14.10 -0.88 18.79
C TYR A 492 13.72 -0.12 20.04
N ASN A 493 14.72 0.42 20.75
CA ASN A 493 14.44 1.40 21.79
C ASN A 493 13.70 2.59 21.16
N ALA A 494 12.58 3.01 21.77
CA ALA A 494 11.75 4.10 21.24
C ALA A 494 12.56 5.40 21.13
N ILE A 495 13.40 5.70 22.14
CA ILE A 495 14.26 6.88 22.14
C ILE A 495 15.53 6.62 21.33
N PRO A 496 15.79 7.39 20.26
CA PRO A 496 17.05 7.30 19.53
C PRO A 496 18.26 7.65 20.42
N ASN A 497 19.37 6.95 20.22
CA ASN A 497 20.66 7.31 20.79
C ASN A 497 21.42 8.17 19.77
N GLY A 498 21.48 9.48 19.99
CA GLY A 498 21.85 10.43 18.95
C GLY A 498 20.86 10.33 17.79
N ASN A 499 21.35 10.11 16.56
CA ASN A 499 20.51 10.03 15.36
C ASN A 499 20.16 8.59 14.96
N VAL A 500 20.35 7.60 15.85
CA VAL A 500 20.19 6.18 15.53
C VAL A 500 19.18 5.51 16.45
N LEU A 501 18.19 4.84 15.85
CA LEU A 501 17.32 3.90 16.57
C LEU A 501 18.13 2.66 16.91
N SER A 502 18.30 2.41 18.21
CA SER A 502 19.11 1.29 18.71
C SER A 502 18.28 0.00 18.71
N PRO A 503 18.70 -1.06 18.01
CA PRO A 503 17.96 -2.32 17.96
C PRO A 503 17.98 -3.03 19.31
N ILE A 504 16.88 -3.73 19.62
CA ILE A 504 16.79 -4.68 20.73
C ILE A 504 16.94 -6.07 20.12
N SER A 505 17.99 -6.79 20.52
CA SER A 505 18.27 -8.13 20.01
C SER A 505 17.17 -9.11 20.45
N MET A 506 16.59 -9.85 19.51
CA MET A 506 15.59 -10.88 19.77
C MET A 506 15.78 -12.06 18.82
N GLY A 507 15.20 -13.23 19.15
CA GLY A 507 15.19 -14.38 18.26
C GLY A 507 14.45 -14.06 16.96
N SER A 508 15.01 -14.45 15.81
CA SER A 508 14.38 -14.20 14.51
C SER A 508 13.08 -14.99 14.37
N THR A 509 12.03 -14.32 13.90
CA THR A 509 10.72 -14.96 13.64
C THR A 509 10.61 -15.50 12.21
N GLY A 510 11.52 -15.11 11.33
CA GLY A 510 11.33 -15.24 9.89
C GLY A 510 10.32 -14.24 9.32
N ARG A 511 10.13 -14.30 8.00
CA ARG A 511 9.26 -13.41 7.23
C ARG A 511 7.84 -13.40 7.79
N LEU A 512 7.22 -12.23 7.83
CA LEU A 512 5.84 -12.06 8.23
C LEU A 512 4.95 -11.69 7.05
N GLN A 513 3.64 -11.76 7.24
CA GLN A 513 2.67 -11.32 6.25
C GLN A 513 2.66 -9.79 6.11
N LYS A 514 2.31 -9.26 4.94
CA LYS A 514 2.09 -7.81 4.74
C LYS A 514 0.85 -7.33 5.50
N TYR A 515 0.73 -6.01 5.72
CA TYR A 515 -0.37 -5.37 6.46
C TYR A 515 -0.46 -5.74 7.94
N GLN A 516 0.57 -6.38 8.49
CA GLN A 516 0.60 -6.80 9.88
C GLN A 516 1.06 -5.68 10.83
N ARG A 517 0.58 -5.79 12.06
CA ARG A 517 1.17 -5.22 13.28
C ARG A 517 1.33 -6.37 14.27
N PRO A 518 2.35 -6.33 15.14
CA PRO A 518 2.42 -7.26 16.26
C PRO A 518 1.24 -7.04 17.20
N SER A 519 0.60 -8.13 17.61
CA SER A 519 -0.43 -8.15 18.65
C SER A 519 0.20 -8.56 19.96
N PHE A 520 -0.14 -7.88 21.05
CA PHE A 520 0.54 -8.06 22.33
C PHE A 520 -0.37 -8.71 23.35
N GLY A 521 0.23 -9.60 24.14
CA GLY A 521 -0.37 -10.21 25.32
C GLY A 521 0.40 -9.81 26.58
N ASN A 522 0.32 -10.64 27.61
CA ASN A 522 1.11 -10.49 28.83
C ASN A 522 2.54 -10.99 28.63
N ALA A 523 3.46 -10.06 28.37
CA ALA A 523 4.87 -10.32 28.05
C ALA A 523 5.06 -11.27 26.85
N ARG A 524 4.14 -11.21 25.88
CA ARG A 524 4.14 -12.02 24.65
C ARG A 524 3.73 -11.22 23.43
N VAL A 525 4.14 -11.69 22.26
CA VAL A 525 3.78 -11.12 20.96
C VAL A 525 3.23 -12.22 20.06
N TYR A 526 2.19 -11.90 19.31
CA TYR A 526 1.58 -12.76 18.31
C TYR A 526 1.57 -12.07 16.96
N THR A 527 1.86 -12.82 15.91
CA THR A 527 1.87 -12.31 14.54
C THR A 527 1.68 -13.46 13.55
N THR A 528 1.60 -13.16 12.27
CA THR A 528 1.28 -14.11 11.21
C THR A 528 2.34 -14.09 10.10
N GLU A 529 2.67 -15.28 9.63
CA GLU A 529 3.17 -15.50 8.28
C GLU A 529 1.96 -15.81 7.36
N THR A 530 2.17 -16.07 6.07
CA THR A 530 1.08 -16.35 5.13
C THR A 530 0.06 -17.35 5.67
N ASN A 531 0.47 -18.58 6.02
CA ASN A 531 -0.42 -19.63 6.52
C ASN A 531 -0.08 -20.11 7.94
N GLN A 532 0.66 -19.30 8.70
CA GLN A 532 1.18 -19.72 10.00
C GLN A 532 0.98 -18.63 11.05
N ILE A 533 0.71 -19.05 12.28
CA ILE A 533 0.58 -18.16 13.44
C ILE A 533 1.76 -18.42 14.38
N LEU A 534 2.34 -17.33 14.87
CA LEU A 534 3.54 -17.34 15.70
C LEU A 534 3.20 -16.80 17.09
N GLY A 535 3.67 -17.49 18.14
CA GLY A 535 3.70 -16.99 19.51
C GLY A 535 5.13 -16.79 19.96
N ILE A 536 5.44 -15.58 20.42
CA ILE A 536 6.78 -15.10 20.73
C ILE A 536 6.81 -14.64 22.18
N GLY A 537 7.82 -15.05 22.95
CA GLY A 537 7.93 -14.69 24.35
C GLY A 537 9.29 -15.02 24.97
N PRO A 538 9.48 -14.76 26.27
CA PRO A 538 10.76 -14.95 26.95
C PRO A 538 11.28 -16.39 26.87
N SER A 539 12.59 -16.53 26.65
CA SER A 539 13.34 -17.79 26.84
C SER A 539 14.39 -17.64 27.94
N THR A 540 14.56 -18.68 28.75
CA THR A 540 15.55 -18.71 29.84
C THR A 540 16.90 -19.31 29.41
N THR A 541 16.99 -20.05 28.29
CA THR A 541 18.28 -20.54 27.76
C THR A 541 18.16 -20.94 26.27
N PRO A 542 18.91 -20.32 25.34
CA PRO A 542 18.90 -20.73 23.93
C PRO A 542 19.56 -22.11 23.76
N ALA A 543 18.92 -22.99 23.00
CA ALA A 543 19.43 -24.33 22.72
C ALA A 543 20.75 -24.28 21.94
N ILE A 544 20.85 -23.36 20.98
CA ILE A 544 22.03 -23.14 20.15
C ILE A 544 22.20 -21.64 19.87
N THR A 545 23.45 -21.19 19.81
CA THR A 545 23.80 -19.79 19.48
C THR A 545 24.65 -19.78 18.22
N CYS A 546 24.40 -18.85 17.30
CA CYS A 546 25.11 -18.77 16.03
C CYS A 546 25.69 -17.37 15.82
N THR A 547 26.86 -17.29 15.17
CA THR A 547 27.56 -16.03 14.88
C THR A 547 28.18 -16.08 13.49
N PRO A 548 27.99 -15.04 12.65
CA PRO A 548 27.20 -13.83 12.90
C PRO A 548 25.69 -14.11 12.95
N SER A 549 24.95 -13.32 13.75
CA SER A 549 23.49 -13.29 13.79
C SER A 549 23.07 -11.84 14.12
N PRO A 550 22.46 -11.09 13.17
CA PRO A 550 22.04 -11.51 11.83
C PRO A 550 23.21 -11.83 10.88
N VAL A 551 22.93 -12.59 9.81
CA VAL A 551 23.89 -12.91 8.74
C VAL A 551 23.76 -11.86 7.64
N GLY A 552 24.72 -10.93 7.59
CA GLY A 552 24.77 -9.88 6.57
C GLY A 552 25.66 -10.25 5.39
N PHE A 553 25.09 -10.29 4.19
CA PHE A 553 25.80 -10.49 2.92
C PHE A 553 26.36 -9.19 2.34
N GLY A 554 25.92 -8.01 2.81
CA GLY A 554 26.24 -6.74 2.16
C GLY A 554 25.72 -6.71 0.71
N THR A 555 26.37 -5.91 -0.14
CA THR A 555 26.00 -5.83 -1.57
C THR A 555 26.49 -7.03 -2.37
N VAL A 556 25.60 -7.65 -3.14
CA VAL A 556 25.87 -8.77 -4.05
C VAL A 556 25.25 -8.48 -5.41
N VAL A 557 26.04 -8.61 -6.47
CA VAL A 557 25.61 -8.32 -7.84
C VAL A 557 24.76 -9.47 -8.39
N ALA A 558 23.70 -9.16 -9.13
CA ALA A 558 22.89 -10.14 -9.85
C ALA A 558 23.77 -10.99 -10.79
N GLY A 559 23.57 -12.31 -10.77
CA GLY A 559 24.42 -13.30 -11.44
C GLY A 559 25.53 -13.88 -10.55
N VAL A 560 25.75 -13.35 -9.35
CA VAL A 560 26.82 -13.78 -8.43
C VAL A 560 26.25 -14.54 -7.22
N THR A 561 27.07 -15.42 -6.65
CA THR A 561 26.80 -16.11 -5.38
C THR A 561 27.80 -15.67 -4.31
N LYS A 562 27.32 -15.38 -3.10
CA LYS A 562 28.16 -15.01 -1.94
C LYS A 562 27.91 -15.93 -0.76
N ASN A 563 28.99 -16.41 -0.14
CA ASN A 563 28.95 -17.34 0.98
C ASN A 563 29.44 -16.66 2.26
N ILE A 564 28.79 -16.95 3.39
CA ILE A 564 29.19 -16.56 4.74
C ILE A 564 29.26 -17.81 5.61
N ASN A 565 30.36 -17.96 6.32
CA ASN A 565 30.51 -19.02 7.32
C ASN A 565 29.87 -18.58 8.63
N VAL A 566 28.96 -19.40 9.15
CA VAL A 566 28.28 -19.17 10.43
C VAL A 566 28.69 -20.26 11.41
N LYS A 567 29.31 -19.85 12.52
CA LYS A 567 29.67 -20.77 13.61
C LYS A 567 28.50 -20.87 14.57
N CYS A 568 28.03 -22.09 14.82
CA CYS A 568 26.97 -22.37 15.78
C CYS A 568 27.51 -23.23 16.93
N THR A 569 27.12 -22.90 18.17
CA THR A 569 27.55 -23.57 19.40
C THR A 569 26.33 -24.01 20.21
N ALA A 570 26.25 -25.30 20.50
CA ALA A 570 25.18 -25.85 21.34
C ALA A 570 25.35 -25.38 22.79
N GLY A 571 24.22 -25.18 23.47
CA GLY A 571 24.20 -24.85 24.89
C GLY A 571 24.59 -26.04 25.78
N ALA A 572 24.02 -26.08 26.98
CA ALA A 572 24.36 -27.09 28.00
C ALA A 572 23.92 -28.53 27.67
N LYS A 573 23.20 -28.76 26.57
CA LYS A 573 22.69 -30.08 26.16
C LYS A 573 23.16 -30.40 24.75
N SER A 574 23.41 -31.67 24.47
CA SER A 574 23.61 -32.15 23.11
C SER A 574 22.32 -31.98 22.30
N LEU A 575 22.46 -31.64 21.02
CA LEU A 575 21.32 -31.45 20.12
C LEU A 575 21.41 -32.42 18.95
N THR A 576 20.25 -32.87 18.49
CA THR A 576 20.07 -33.52 17.19
C THR A 576 19.46 -32.49 16.24
N LEU A 577 19.98 -32.40 15.02
CA LEU A 577 19.62 -31.42 14.00
C LEU A 577 19.14 -32.16 12.75
N ASN A 578 18.21 -31.57 12.00
CA ASN A 578 17.73 -32.08 10.72
C ASN A 578 18.02 -31.09 9.58
N GLY A 579 19.29 -30.74 9.44
CA GLY A 579 19.74 -29.75 8.46
C GLY A 579 19.27 -28.33 8.79
N CYS A 580 19.14 -27.53 7.74
CA CYS A 580 18.66 -26.16 7.81
C CYS A 580 17.71 -25.89 6.63
N SER A 581 16.88 -24.87 6.78
CA SER A 581 15.98 -24.40 5.74
C SER A 581 16.03 -22.87 5.64
N THR A 582 15.74 -22.36 4.46
CA THR A 582 15.58 -20.93 4.17
C THR A 582 14.19 -20.72 3.58
N ASN A 583 13.70 -19.48 3.62
CA ASN A 583 12.35 -19.14 3.16
C ASN A 583 12.28 -18.42 1.82
N LEU A 584 13.42 -18.25 1.14
CA LEU A 584 13.50 -17.80 -0.24
C LEU A 584 14.60 -18.59 -0.94
N ASP A 585 14.38 -18.99 -2.19
CA ASP A 585 15.30 -19.83 -2.96
C ASP A 585 16.67 -19.17 -3.22
N VAL A 586 16.72 -17.84 -3.24
CA VAL A 586 17.98 -17.07 -3.30
C VAL A 586 18.85 -17.21 -2.05
N PHE A 587 18.29 -17.60 -0.90
CA PHE A 587 19.07 -17.93 0.29
C PHE A 587 19.21 -19.43 0.41
N GLN A 588 20.41 -19.93 0.69
CA GLN A 588 20.71 -21.36 0.79
C GLN A 588 21.60 -21.64 1.99
N CYS A 589 21.58 -22.86 2.51
CA CYS A 589 22.39 -23.24 3.66
C CYS A 589 22.86 -24.69 3.56
N SER A 590 24.07 -24.98 4.07
CA SER A 590 24.67 -26.32 4.02
C SER A 590 25.70 -26.51 5.14
N GLY A 591 26.10 -27.75 5.41
CA GLY A 591 27.13 -28.07 6.41
C GLY A 591 26.62 -28.19 7.86
N VAL A 592 25.32 -28.45 8.06
CA VAL A 592 24.76 -28.72 9.39
C VAL A 592 24.91 -30.21 9.73
N PRO A 593 25.59 -30.57 10.84
CA PRO A 593 25.76 -31.97 11.25
C PRO A 593 24.45 -32.54 11.80
N ALA A 594 24.30 -33.87 11.84
CA ALA A 594 23.14 -34.51 12.45
C ALA A 594 23.07 -34.36 13.98
N THR A 595 24.24 -34.26 14.64
CA THR A 595 24.34 -34.08 16.09
C THR A 595 25.45 -33.11 16.46
N VAL A 596 25.28 -32.40 17.57
CA VAL A 596 26.29 -31.55 18.20
C VAL A 596 26.31 -31.83 19.70
N ALA A 597 27.50 -32.10 20.25
CA ALA A 597 27.67 -32.34 21.68
C ALA A 597 27.36 -31.09 22.50
N ALA A 598 27.04 -31.24 23.79
CA ALA A 598 26.87 -30.11 24.71
C ALA A 598 28.14 -29.22 24.71
N GLY A 599 27.97 -27.91 24.53
CA GLY A 599 29.07 -26.95 24.37
C GLY A 599 29.88 -27.08 23.07
N GLY A 600 29.58 -28.07 22.21
CA GLY A 600 30.25 -28.28 20.94
C GLY A 600 29.85 -27.24 19.89
N SER A 601 30.71 -27.03 18.90
CA SER A 601 30.44 -26.11 17.79
C SER A 601 30.58 -26.78 16.43
N PHE A 602 29.86 -26.25 15.44
CA PHE A 602 30.06 -26.54 14.02
C PHE A 602 30.02 -25.25 13.19
N THR A 603 30.43 -25.33 11.93
CA THR A 603 30.33 -24.21 10.98
C THR A 603 29.49 -24.64 9.79
N MET A 604 28.43 -23.88 9.52
CA MET A 604 27.62 -24.01 8.32
C MET A 604 27.95 -22.90 7.32
N VAL A 605 27.72 -23.17 6.04
CA VAL A 605 27.84 -22.18 4.97
C VAL A 605 26.45 -21.68 4.63
N VAL A 606 26.23 -20.37 4.75
CA VAL A 606 25.01 -19.69 4.31
C VAL A 606 25.31 -18.90 3.06
N THR A 607 24.45 -18.99 2.07
CA THR A 607 24.70 -18.51 0.71
C THR A 607 23.58 -17.59 0.26
N LEU A 608 23.93 -16.45 -0.34
CA LEU A 608 23.05 -15.62 -1.16
C LEU A 608 23.40 -15.87 -2.63
N ASN A 609 22.52 -16.59 -3.33
CA ASN A 609 22.66 -16.99 -4.73
C ASN A 609 21.75 -16.11 -5.60
N LEU A 610 22.34 -15.16 -6.31
CA LEU A 610 21.61 -14.26 -7.22
C LEU A 610 21.77 -14.67 -8.68
N THR A 611 22.07 -15.94 -8.97
CA THR A 611 22.01 -16.45 -10.36
C THR A 611 20.59 -16.35 -10.91
N SER A 612 20.46 -16.21 -12.23
CA SER A 612 19.14 -16.09 -12.87
C SER A 612 18.21 -17.26 -12.55
N ALA A 613 18.76 -18.48 -12.38
CA ALA A 613 17.99 -19.65 -12.00
C ALA A 613 17.41 -19.54 -10.58
N ALA A 614 18.17 -19.04 -9.60
CA ALA A 614 17.70 -18.89 -8.22
C ALA A 614 16.70 -17.72 -8.07
N ILE A 615 16.93 -16.63 -8.80
CA ILE A 615 15.98 -15.51 -8.88
C ILE A 615 14.65 -15.98 -9.49
N GLU A 616 14.70 -16.71 -10.60
CA GLU A 616 13.52 -17.23 -11.27
C GLU A 616 12.77 -18.25 -10.42
N LEU A 617 13.49 -19.12 -9.71
CA LEU A 617 12.88 -20.06 -8.76
C LEU A 617 12.16 -19.31 -7.63
N THR A 618 12.78 -18.25 -7.11
CA THR A 618 12.15 -17.39 -6.08
C THR A 618 10.86 -16.76 -6.61
N ARG A 619 10.87 -16.28 -7.85
CA ARG A 619 9.69 -15.71 -8.50
C ARG A 619 8.58 -16.75 -8.66
N GLN A 620 8.89 -17.96 -9.10
CA GLN A 620 7.91 -19.01 -9.34
C GLN A 620 7.31 -19.56 -8.04
N ASN A 621 8.14 -19.84 -7.03
CA ASN A 621 7.72 -20.49 -5.80
C ASN A 621 7.07 -19.52 -4.80
N HIS A 622 7.54 -18.27 -4.79
CA HIS A 622 7.13 -17.29 -3.78
C HIS A 622 6.37 -16.09 -4.35
N ASN A 623 6.25 -15.99 -5.68
CA ASN A 623 5.63 -14.85 -6.35
C ASN A 623 6.30 -13.51 -5.96
N ILE A 624 7.61 -13.56 -5.72
CA ILE A 624 8.46 -12.42 -5.33
C ILE A 624 9.46 -12.13 -6.45
N ASP A 625 9.37 -10.92 -7.00
CA ASP A 625 10.40 -10.41 -7.92
C ASP A 625 11.63 -9.94 -7.12
N VAL A 626 12.76 -10.62 -7.29
CA VAL A 626 14.04 -10.16 -6.77
C VAL A 626 14.55 -9.01 -7.64
N LYS A 627 14.40 -7.79 -7.14
CA LYS A 627 14.89 -6.57 -7.79
C LYS A 627 16.22 -6.17 -7.14
N PRO A 628 17.06 -5.36 -7.83
CA PRO A 628 18.12 -4.61 -7.16
C PRO A 628 17.55 -4.01 -5.88
N GLY A 629 18.32 -4.09 -4.80
CA GLY A 629 18.00 -3.57 -3.49
C GLY A 629 18.07 -4.47 -2.28
N ALA A 630 17.56 -3.93 -1.16
CA ALA A 630 17.46 -4.67 0.10
C ALA A 630 16.68 -5.96 -0.09
N ILE A 631 17.31 -7.07 0.27
CA ILE A 631 16.71 -8.38 0.35
C ILE A 631 16.97 -8.97 1.72
N ALA A 632 15.95 -9.58 2.30
CA ALA A 632 16.10 -10.29 3.56
C ALA A 632 15.20 -11.52 3.60
N GLY A 633 15.63 -12.46 4.44
CA GLY A 633 14.97 -13.72 4.67
C GLY A 633 15.38 -14.27 6.02
N SER A 634 15.10 -15.54 6.24
CA SER A 634 15.52 -16.23 7.45
C SER A 634 16.03 -17.63 7.16
N LEU A 635 16.94 -18.06 8.02
CA LEU A 635 17.40 -19.43 8.10
C LEU A 635 16.89 -20.05 9.40
N ALA A 636 16.34 -21.25 9.30
CA ALA A 636 15.96 -22.09 10.42
C ALA A 636 16.93 -23.27 10.55
N LEU A 637 17.45 -23.51 11.75
CA LEU A 637 18.08 -24.79 12.11
C LEU A 637 17.00 -25.75 12.57
N ASN A 638 16.75 -26.78 11.77
CA ASN A 638 15.58 -27.62 11.95
C ASN A 638 15.79 -28.61 13.10
N ALA A 639 14.79 -28.71 13.97
CA ALA A 639 14.69 -29.81 14.92
C ALA A 639 14.32 -31.13 14.19
N PRO A 640 14.61 -32.31 14.75
CA PRO A 640 14.21 -33.60 14.17
C PRO A 640 12.68 -33.80 14.16
N SER A 641 11.99 -33.17 15.12
CA SER A 641 10.55 -33.22 15.28
C SER A 641 10.05 -31.88 15.84
N GLY A 642 9.10 -31.25 15.15
CA GLY A 642 8.45 -30.02 15.59
C GLY A 642 8.51 -28.89 14.56
N ASN A 643 7.57 -27.94 14.67
CA ASN A 643 7.45 -26.77 13.79
C ASN A 643 8.26 -25.57 14.28
N ILE A 644 8.99 -25.72 15.40
CA ILE A 644 9.80 -24.67 16.00
C ILE A 644 11.28 -24.99 15.72
N PRO A 645 12.02 -24.10 15.07
CA PRO A 645 13.44 -24.30 14.83
C PRO A 645 14.24 -24.20 16.14
N LEU A 646 15.36 -24.92 16.21
CA LEU A 646 16.29 -24.86 17.35
C LEU A 646 16.98 -23.49 17.46
N ALA A 647 17.16 -22.84 16.32
CA ALA A 647 17.49 -21.42 16.21
C ALA A 647 17.03 -20.88 14.85
N SER A 648 16.74 -19.58 14.83
CA SER A 648 16.45 -18.83 13.61
C SER A 648 17.43 -17.66 13.48
N LEU A 649 17.95 -17.48 12.28
CA LEU A 649 18.84 -16.37 11.96
C LEU A 649 18.19 -15.50 10.88
N SER A 650 18.21 -14.18 11.08
CA SER A 650 17.85 -13.24 10.02
C SER A 650 18.98 -13.15 9.01
N LEU A 651 18.63 -13.20 7.72
CA LEU A 651 19.53 -13.07 6.58
C LEU A 651 19.27 -11.73 5.91
N THR A 652 20.30 -10.93 5.65
CA THR A 652 20.15 -9.61 5.02
C THR A 652 21.20 -9.40 3.94
N GLY A 653 20.85 -8.71 2.86
CA GLY A 653 21.76 -8.34 1.79
C GLY A 653 21.19 -7.21 0.93
N THR A 654 21.99 -6.75 -0.02
CA THR A 654 21.59 -5.77 -1.03
C THR A 654 21.90 -6.34 -2.41
N VAL A 655 20.88 -6.61 -3.21
CA VAL A 655 21.01 -6.98 -4.62
C VAL A 655 21.49 -5.74 -5.39
N SER A 656 22.49 -5.86 -6.24
CA SER A 656 22.85 -4.80 -7.20
C SER A 656 22.65 -5.34 -8.61
N ALA A 657 22.12 -4.53 -9.53
CA ALA A 657 22.02 -4.94 -10.92
C ALA A 657 23.42 -5.19 -11.50
N SER A 658 23.55 -6.15 -12.42
CA SER A 658 24.82 -6.37 -13.13
C SER A 658 25.16 -5.26 -14.12
N GLY A 659 24.15 -4.59 -14.67
CA GLY A 659 24.28 -3.39 -15.51
C GLY A 659 24.08 -2.10 -14.72
N GLY A 660 23.82 -0.98 -15.41
CA GLY A 660 23.34 0.24 -14.76
C GLY A 660 21.95 0.03 -14.16
N TYR A 661 21.62 0.77 -13.11
CA TYR A 661 20.28 0.77 -12.51
C TYR A 661 19.93 2.17 -12.03
N ILE A 662 18.85 2.74 -12.57
CA ILE A 662 18.43 4.11 -12.27
C ILE A 662 17.63 4.15 -10.96
N ASP A 663 18.07 4.97 -10.01
CA ASP A 663 17.33 5.30 -8.79
C ASP A 663 17.18 6.82 -8.66
N LEU A 664 16.01 7.28 -8.20
CA LEU A 664 15.70 8.71 -8.06
C LEU A 664 15.58 9.04 -6.57
N SER A 665 16.14 10.18 -6.15
CA SER A 665 16.08 10.59 -4.75
C SER A 665 14.69 10.95 -4.22
N ALA A 666 13.67 10.98 -5.09
CA ALA A 666 12.29 11.28 -4.72
C ALA A 666 11.30 10.69 -5.74
N VAL A 667 10.17 10.19 -5.25
CA VAL A 667 8.98 9.87 -6.07
C VAL A 667 8.23 11.13 -6.53
N GLN A 668 8.29 12.17 -5.70
CA GLN A 668 7.62 13.43 -5.94
C GLN A 668 8.42 14.57 -5.33
N ILE A 669 8.48 15.69 -6.05
CA ILE A 669 9.07 16.95 -5.59
C ILE A 669 7.94 17.97 -5.51
N ASP A 670 7.71 18.46 -4.29
CA ASP A 670 6.73 19.49 -3.99
C ASP A 670 7.41 20.85 -3.82
N PHE A 671 7.03 21.81 -4.65
CA PHE A 671 7.52 23.19 -4.61
C PHE A 671 6.68 24.11 -3.71
N GLY A 672 5.59 23.60 -3.13
CA GLY A 672 4.65 24.33 -2.30
C GLY A 672 3.82 25.35 -3.07
N GLY A 673 3.20 26.25 -2.31
CA GLY A 673 2.41 27.37 -2.85
C GLY A 673 3.26 28.61 -3.05
N LEU A 674 3.18 29.20 -4.24
CA LEU A 674 3.86 30.44 -4.62
C LEU A 674 2.86 31.54 -4.98
N THR A 675 3.35 32.76 -5.12
CA THR A 675 2.63 33.81 -5.85
C THR A 675 3.03 33.76 -7.32
N ILE A 676 2.08 34.04 -8.23
CA ILE A 676 2.38 34.13 -9.67
C ILE A 676 3.57 35.08 -9.91
N GLY A 677 4.52 34.64 -10.73
CA GLY A 677 5.75 35.39 -11.05
C GLY A 677 6.91 35.17 -10.08
N SER A 678 6.68 34.51 -8.95
CA SER A 678 7.76 34.00 -8.09
C SER A 678 8.30 32.66 -8.62
N SER A 679 9.45 32.22 -8.11
CA SER A 679 10.04 30.92 -8.45
C SER A 679 10.57 30.21 -7.22
N SER A 680 10.49 28.88 -7.22
CA SER A 680 11.12 28.01 -6.21
C SER A 680 11.99 26.97 -6.89
N THR A 681 13.05 26.54 -6.21
CA THR A 681 14.00 25.54 -6.72
C THR A 681 14.07 24.34 -5.81
N ALA A 682 14.18 23.16 -6.41
CA ALA A 682 14.41 21.90 -5.72
C ALA A 682 15.49 21.10 -6.45
N THR A 683 16.00 20.07 -5.79
CA THR A 683 17.05 19.21 -6.34
C THR A 683 16.56 17.78 -6.47
N LEU A 684 16.79 17.18 -7.63
CA LEU A 684 16.64 15.76 -7.87
C LEU A 684 18.04 15.15 -8.06
N VAL A 685 18.35 14.12 -7.29
CA VAL A 685 19.56 13.31 -7.50
C VAL A 685 19.15 12.04 -8.24
N VAL A 686 19.85 11.76 -9.34
CA VAL A 686 19.72 10.52 -10.11
C VAL A 686 20.94 9.67 -9.81
N ASN A 687 20.73 8.53 -9.17
CA ASN A 687 21.77 7.59 -8.77
C ASN A 687 21.86 6.44 -9.77
N ASN A 688 23.06 5.86 -9.86
CA ASN A 688 23.27 4.54 -10.47
C ASN A 688 23.59 3.51 -9.39
N ASP A 689 22.60 2.73 -8.98
CA ASP A 689 22.74 1.67 -7.96
C ASP A 689 23.18 0.32 -8.56
N GLY A 690 23.41 0.30 -9.87
CA GLY A 690 23.91 -0.84 -10.61
C GLY A 690 25.43 -0.95 -10.55
N ALA A 691 25.94 -2.16 -10.78
CA ALA A 691 27.36 -2.44 -10.87
C ALA A 691 27.98 -2.03 -12.23
N GLY A 692 27.15 -1.78 -13.24
CA GLY A 692 27.56 -1.32 -14.57
C GLY A 692 27.26 0.17 -14.80
N THR A 693 27.74 0.70 -15.94
CA THR A 693 27.44 2.09 -16.34
C THR A 693 25.98 2.25 -16.71
N LEU A 694 25.32 3.25 -16.12
CA LEU A 694 23.99 3.71 -16.51
C LEU A 694 24.13 4.70 -17.66
N THR A 695 23.43 4.46 -18.76
CA THR A 695 23.40 5.34 -19.94
C THR A 695 21.97 5.77 -20.19
N PHE A 696 21.72 7.07 -20.18
CA PHE A 696 20.39 7.60 -20.52
C PHE A 696 20.10 7.41 -22.00
N THR A 697 18.89 6.96 -22.31
CA THR A 697 18.41 6.69 -23.68
C THR A 697 17.28 7.62 -24.12
N GLY A 698 16.66 8.32 -23.18
CA GLY A 698 15.60 9.28 -23.47
C GLY A 698 15.06 9.96 -22.22
N PHE A 699 14.38 11.09 -22.43
CA PHE A 699 13.69 11.82 -21.38
C PHE A 699 12.43 12.46 -21.96
N ALA A 700 11.36 12.45 -21.20
CA ALA A 700 10.09 13.05 -21.58
C ALA A 700 9.36 13.53 -20.33
N TYR A 701 8.41 14.45 -20.52
CA TYR A 701 7.48 14.83 -19.48
C TYR A 701 6.04 14.81 -19.97
N ARG A 702 5.10 14.69 -19.05
CA ARG A 702 3.66 14.78 -19.30
C ARG A 702 2.96 15.55 -18.18
N SER A 703 1.87 16.25 -18.49
CA SER A 703 1.12 17.05 -17.51
C SER A 703 0.21 16.20 -16.60
N ALA A 704 -0.15 15.00 -17.05
CA ALA A 704 -0.91 13.99 -16.31
C ALA A 704 -0.56 12.59 -16.87
N TYR A 705 -0.86 11.52 -16.15
CA TYR A 705 -0.49 10.16 -16.56
C TYR A 705 -1.19 9.70 -17.85
N ASN A 706 -2.39 10.19 -18.12
CA ASN A 706 -3.12 9.94 -19.37
C ASN A 706 -2.76 10.93 -20.50
N ALA A 707 -1.92 11.94 -20.23
CA ALA A 707 -1.48 12.91 -21.22
C ALA A 707 -0.36 12.33 -22.10
N PRO A 708 -0.25 12.77 -23.37
CA PRO A 708 0.82 12.34 -24.25
C PRO A 708 2.19 12.81 -23.73
N TYR A 709 3.22 12.00 -23.98
CA TYR A 709 4.59 12.37 -23.68
C TYR A 709 5.07 13.53 -24.56
N THR A 710 5.78 14.46 -23.94
CA THR A 710 6.54 15.52 -24.60
C THR A 710 8.03 15.27 -24.40
N ASN A 711 8.78 15.11 -25.48
CA ASN A 711 10.23 14.88 -25.40
C ASN A 711 10.94 16.08 -24.76
N VAL A 712 11.86 15.82 -23.83
CA VAL A 712 12.70 16.88 -23.24
C VAL A 712 13.79 17.27 -24.23
N THR A 713 13.83 18.54 -24.61
CA THR A 713 14.88 19.09 -25.48
C THR A 713 16.04 19.62 -24.63
N THR A 714 17.10 18.82 -24.53
CA THR A 714 18.24 19.07 -23.61
C THR A 714 19.19 20.19 -24.08
N SER A 715 19.02 20.70 -25.31
CA SER A 715 19.76 21.86 -25.82
C SER A 715 19.23 23.21 -25.31
N GLY A 716 18.01 23.26 -24.77
CA GLY A 716 17.43 24.47 -24.18
C GLY A 716 18.12 24.84 -22.86
N LYS A 717 18.37 26.14 -22.63
CA LYS A 717 18.86 26.64 -21.33
C LYS A 717 17.94 27.76 -20.83
N PRO A 718 17.10 27.53 -19.80
CA PRO A 718 16.94 26.27 -19.05
C PRO A 718 16.17 25.20 -19.85
N VAL A 719 16.33 23.93 -19.47
CA VAL A 719 15.62 22.80 -20.11
C VAL A 719 14.17 22.80 -19.65
N VAL A 720 13.21 22.77 -20.56
CA VAL A 720 11.78 22.71 -20.21
C VAL A 720 11.39 21.27 -19.87
N VAL A 721 10.80 21.07 -18.70
CA VAL A 721 10.40 19.75 -18.17
C VAL A 721 8.93 19.74 -17.71
N GLY A 722 8.16 20.73 -18.13
CA GLY A 722 6.75 20.91 -17.78
C GLY A 722 6.28 22.32 -18.11
N GLY A 723 4.96 22.56 -18.10
CA GLY A 723 4.38 23.88 -18.43
C GLY A 723 4.87 25.03 -17.55
N ALA A 724 5.13 24.74 -16.27
CA ALA A 724 5.66 25.69 -15.28
C ALA A 724 7.03 25.27 -14.71
N PHE A 725 7.65 24.23 -15.28
CA PHE A 725 8.84 23.60 -14.73
C PHE A 725 10.01 23.64 -15.71
N THR A 726 11.16 24.06 -15.20
CA THR A 726 12.42 24.07 -15.94
C THR A 726 13.52 23.39 -15.13
N ALA A 727 14.60 23.01 -15.79
CA ALA A 727 15.72 22.31 -15.19
C ALA A 727 17.07 22.87 -15.65
N THR A 728 18.06 22.82 -14.75
CA THR A 728 19.47 23.08 -15.02
C THR A 728 20.31 21.90 -14.54
N GLY A 729 21.48 21.68 -15.14
CA GLY A 729 22.27 20.45 -14.91
C GLY A 729 21.63 19.19 -15.48
N PHE A 730 20.66 19.32 -16.41
CA PHE A 730 19.95 18.18 -16.98
C PHE A 730 20.86 17.39 -17.94
N PRO A 731 20.96 16.06 -17.81
CA PRO A 731 21.82 15.23 -18.66
C PRO A 731 21.35 15.20 -20.13
N THR A 732 22.29 15.12 -21.07
CA THR A 732 21.98 14.89 -22.48
C THR A 732 21.67 13.42 -22.75
N ASN A 733 20.98 13.11 -23.86
CA ASN A 733 20.81 11.72 -24.28
C ASN A 733 22.19 11.08 -24.53
N GLY A 734 22.38 9.84 -24.10
CA GLY A 734 23.67 9.14 -24.11
C GLY A 734 24.64 9.53 -22.99
N ALA A 735 24.30 10.50 -22.12
CA ALA A 735 25.10 10.77 -20.93
C ALA A 735 25.12 9.55 -20.01
N THR A 736 26.24 9.38 -19.31
CA THR A 736 26.50 8.19 -18.50
C THR A 736 26.75 8.53 -17.03
N ILE A 737 26.29 7.66 -16.14
CA ILE A 737 26.66 7.65 -14.72
C ILE A 737 27.39 6.35 -14.44
N VAL A 738 28.62 6.43 -13.93
CA VAL A 738 29.40 5.25 -13.53
C VAL A 738 28.72 4.51 -12.37
N ALA A 739 29.10 3.25 -12.10
CA ALA A 739 28.58 2.48 -10.97
C ALA A 739 28.75 3.24 -9.65
N ALA A 740 27.72 3.26 -8.81
CA ALA A 740 27.63 4.04 -7.56
C ALA A 740 27.83 5.57 -7.73
N GLY A 741 27.82 6.07 -8.96
CA GLY A 741 27.84 7.50 -9.25
C GLY A 741 26.45 8.13 -9.17
N SER A 742 26.40 9.45 -9.17
CA SER A 742 25.16 10.21 -9.26
C SER A 742 25.32 11.47 -10.08
N THR A 743 24.19 12.01 -10.54
CA THR A 743 24.12 13.36 -11.10
C THR A 743 22.99 14.13 -10.43
N THR A 744 23.16 15.45 -10.35
CA THR A 744 22.22 16.34 -9.67
C THR A 744 21.56 17.26 -10.69
N ILE A 745 20.22 17.30 -10.66
CA ILE A 745 19.40 18.15 -11.50
C ILE A 745 18.73 19.18 -10.61
N THR A 746 18.92 20.46 -10.91
CA THR A 746 18.21 21.55 -10.23
C THR A 746 16.94 21.87 -11.01
N LEU A 747 15.80 21.65 -10.39
CA LEU A 747 14.47 21.88 -10.94
C LEU A 747 13.95 23.21 -10.42
N THR A 748 13.27 23.98 -11.27
CA THR A 748 12.70 25.29 -10.95
C THR A 748 11.23 25.29 -11.32
N PHE A 749 10.37 25.68 -10.38
CA PHE A 749 8.95 25.95 -10.60
C PHE A 749 8.72 27.46 -10.68
N THR A 750 8.16 27.92 -11.79
CA THR A 750 7.83 29.34 -12.03
C THR A 750 6.40 29.44 -12.58
N PRO A 751 5.38 29.50 -11.69
CA PRO A 751 3.98 29.53 -12.10
C PRO A 751 3.59 30.84 -12.77
N THR A 752 2.86 30.74 -13.88
CA THR A 752 2.29 31.87 -14.62
C THR A 752 0.76 31.97 -14.49
N THR A 753 0.12 30.97 -13.89
CA THR A 753 -1.34 30.88 -13.69
C THR A 753 -1.64 30.48 -12.25
N THR A 754 -2.84 30.82 -11.77
CA THR A 754 -3.33 30.34 -10.47
C THR A 754 -3.68 28.86 -10.52
N GLY A 755 -3.57 28.18 -9.38
CA GLY A 755 -3.90 26.78 -9.19
C GLY A 755 -2.69 25.86 -9.26
N SER A 756 -2.96 24.56 -9.21
CA SER A 756 -1.95 23.50 -9.19
C SER A 756 -1.33 23.29 -10.58
N SER A 757 -0.02 23.08 -10.61
CA SER A 757 0.78 22.71 -11.76
C SER A 757 1.46 21.39 -11.49
N THR A 758 1.43 20.50 -12.48
CA THR A 758 2.06 19.18 -12.38
C THR A 758 2.88 18.88 -13.62
N SER A 759 3.99 18.17 -13.43
CA SER A 759 4.66 17.47 -14.51
C SER A 759 5.25 16.16 -14.03
N ILE A 760 5.00 15.08 -14.76
CA ILE A 760 5.63 13.77 -14.52
C ILE A 760 6.81 13.68 -15.46
N LEU A 761 8.02 13.67 -14.91
CA LEU A 761 9.28 13.62 -15.65
C LEU A 761 9.79 12.17 -15.67
N THR A 762 9.98 11.63 -16.86
CA THR A 762 10.38 10.25 -17.09
C THR A 762 11.80 10.17 -17.63
N PHE A 763 12.59 9.28 -17.06
CA PHE A 763 13.97 8.99 -17.41
C PHE A 763 14.03 7.57 -17.99
N TRP A 764 14.51 7.40 -19.21
CA TRP A 764 14.84 6.09 -19.78
C TRP A 764 16.35 5.89 -19.84
N SER A 765 16.77 4.66 -19.57
CA SER A 765 18.18 4.26 -19.58
C SER A 765 18.34 2.79 -19.97
N ASN A 766 19.59 2.37 -20.18
CA ASN A 766 19.94 0.94 -20.29
C ASN A 766 19.65 0.13 -19.00
N GLY A 767 19.44 0.81 -17.87
CA GLY A 767 19.12 0.23 -16.57
C GLY A 767 17.63 0.21 -16.24
N GLY A 768 16.76 0.53 -17.21
CA GLY A 768 15.32 0.66 -17.02
C GLY A 768 14.85 2.11 -17.12
N TRP A 769 13.66 2.39 -16.59
CA TRP A 769 13.12 3.74 -16.53
C TRP A 769 12.59 4.06 -15.14
N GLN A 770 12.57 5.34 -14.80
CA GLN A 770 12.01 5.87 -13.55
C GLN A 770 11.29 7.19 -13.81
N GLU A 771 10.36 7.52 -12.94
CA GLU A 771 9.59 8.76 -12.98
C GLU A 771 9.66 9.51 -11.66
N VAL A 772 9.61 10.84 -11.76
CA VAL A 772 9.38 11.74 -10.62
C VAL A 772 8.25 12.69 -10.97
N MET A 773 7.32 12.89 -10.04
CA MET A 773 6.26 13.88 -10.17
C MET A 773 6.73 15.22 -9.61
N LEU A 774 6.59 16.29 -10.38
CA LEU A 774 6.82 17.66 -9.95
C LEU A 774 5.46 18.29 -9.70
N VAL A 775 5.24 18.84 -8.50
CA VAL A 775 3.99 19.55 -8.16
C VAL A 775 4.29 20.90 -7.53
N GLY A 776 3.42 21.86 -7.81
CA GLY A 776 3.43 23.15 -7.12
C GLY A 776 2.10 23.85 -7.37
N THR A 777 1.79 24.86 -6.58
CA THR A 777 0.55 25.63 -6.72
C THR A 777 0.85 27.11 -6.64
N ALA A 778 -0.04 27.93 -7.18
CA ALA A 778 0.11 29.37 -7.11
C ALA A 778 -1.20 30.11 -6.92
N SER A 779 -1.13 31.23 -6.21
CA SER A 779 -2.23 32.19 -6.10
C SER A 779 -1.88 33.53 -6.74
N ALA A 780 -2.90 34.30 -7.13
CA ALA A 780 -2.71 35.66 -7.58
C ALA A 780 -2.18 36.54 -6.44
N CYS A 781 -1.34 37.52 -6.76
CA CYS A 781 -0.86 38.50 -5.77
C CYS A 781 -2.02 39.42 -5.40
N THR A 782 -2.51 39.36 -4.14
CA THR A 782 -3.68 40.13 -3.69
C THR A 782 -3.34 41.50 -3.08
N THR A 783 -2.08 41.96 -3.10
CA THR A 783 -1.74 43.36 -2.82
C THR A 783 -0.38 43.69 -3.44
N SER A 784 -0.31 44.81 -4.17
CA SER A 784 0.86 45.37 -4.89
C SER A 784 2.21 44.71 -4.55
N CYS A 785 2.55 43.66 -5.30
CA CYS A 785 3.87 43.03 -5.34
C CYS A 785 4.89 44.08 -5.83
N SER A 786 5.38 44.90 -4.91
CA SER A 786 6.49 45.82 -5.15
C SER A 786 7.76 45.03 -4.90
N THR A 787 8.56 44.85 -5.94
CA THR A 787 9.92 44.33 -5.83
C THR A 787 10.78 45.34 -5.07
N THR A 788 10.95 45.13 -3.76
CA THR A 788 12.04 45.77 -3.01
C THR A 788 12.87 44.71 -2.33
N SER A 789 13.96 44.36 -2.99
CA SER A 789 15.16 43.81 -2.36
C SER A 789 15.76 44.83 -1.40
N SER A 790 15.67 44.60 -0.10
CA SER A 790 16.62 45.16 0.88
C SER A 790 16.59 44.43 2.22
N THR A 791 17.78 43.96 2.59
CA THR A 791 18.36 43.65 3.91
C THR A 791 17.66 44.15 5.18
N SER A 792 17.75 43.28 6.19
CA SER A 792 17.40 43.36 7.61
C SER A 792 17.49 44.72 8.30
N SER A 793 16.50 45.03 9.17
CA SER A 793 16.68 45.32 10.61
C SER A 793 15.34 45.59 11.31
N SER A 794 15.19 45.06 12.51
CA SER A 794 14.08 45.14 13.46
C SER A 794 13.78 46.54 14.01
N VAL A 795 12.51 46.93 14.21
CA VAL A 795 11.97 47.54 15.47
C VAL A 795 10.44 47.39 15.54
N ILE A 796 9.93 47.14 16.75
CA ILE A 796 8.53 47.08 17.19
C ILE A 796 7.90 48.48 17.25
N SER A 797 6.64 48.65 16.83
CA SER A 797 5.68 49.52 17.52
C SER A 797 4.23 49.32 17.07
N SER A 798 3.38 49.32 18.09
CA SER A 798 1.92 49.17 18.14
C SER A 798 1.15 50.40 17.66
N SER A 799 -0.01 50.20 17.01
CA SER A 799 -1.21 51.03 17.26
C SER A 799 -2.47 50.46 16.60
N ILE A 800 -3.51 50.32 17.42
CA ILE A 800 -4.91 50.11 17.09
C ILE A 800 -5.47 51.35 16.36
N SER A 801 -6.36 51.19 15.38
CA SER A 801 -7.53 52.07 15.17
C SER A 801 -8.54 51.50 14.16
N SER A 802 -9.77 51.88 14.42
CA SER A 802 -11.06 51.33 14.01
C SER A 802 -11.67 51.96 12.76
N SER A 803 -12.58 51.20 12.14
CA SER A 803 -13.85 51.59 11.49
C SER A 803 -13.89 52.78 10.50
N SER A 804 -14.43 52.54 9.31
CA SER A 804 -15.57 53.34 8.80
C SER A 804 -16.21 52.73 7.55
N SER A 805 -17.52 52.62 7.62
CA SER A 805 -18.49 52.37 6.55
C SER A 805 -18.67 53.59 5.65
N VAL A 806 -18.84 53.40 4.33
CA VAL A 806 -19.70 54.26 3.50
C VAL A 806 -20.36 53.44 2.39
N SER A 807 -21.68 53.57 2.33
CA SER A 807 -22.65 53.08 1.35
C SER A 807 -22.91 54.12 0.26
N HIS A 808 -23.44 53.66 -0.90
CA HIS A 808 -24.40 54.28 -1.85
C HIS A 808 -24.11 53.74 -3.27
N SER A 809 -25.02 53.58 -4.23
CA SER A 809 -26.46 53.27 -4.32
C SER A 809 -26.72 53.02 -5.81
N SER A 810 -27.54 52.00 -6.08
CA SER A 810 -28.36 51.69 -7.27
C SER A 810 -28.46 52.64 -8.48
N THR A 811 -28.54 52.06 -9.68
CA THR A 811 -29.68 52.28 -10.59
C THR A 811 -29.95 51.08 -11.51
N THR A 812 -31.22 50.74 -11.60
CA THR A 812 -31.89 49.68 -12.35
C THR A 812 -32.21 50.08 -13.79
N SER A 813 -32.33 49.09 -14.69
CA SER A 813 -33.52 48.98 -15.57
C SER A 813 -33.64 47.58 -16.17
N SER A 814 -34.89 47.15 -16.23
CA SER A 814 -35.45 45.82 -16.42
C SER A 814 -35.96 45.56 -17.84
N SER A 815 -36.29 44.28 -18.09
CA SER A 815 -37.44 43.71 -18.85
C SER A 815 -37.00 42.82 -20.04
N THR A 816 -37.65 41.72 -20.42
CA THR A 816 -38.76 40.87 -19.93
C THR A 816 -38.83 39.66 -20.89
N GLY A 817 -39.36 38.51 -20.45
CA GLY A 817 -40.14 37.64 -21.33
C GLY A 817 -39.54 36.26 -21.70
N PRO A 818 -40.20 35.14 -21.32
CA PRO A 818 -39.73 33.76 -21.53
C PRO A 818 -40.38 33.09 -22.76
N SER A 819 -39.80 31.99 -23.24
CA SER A 819 -40.52 31.01 -24.08
C SER A 819 -39.92 29.61 -23.96
N THR A 820 -40.79 28.67 -23.59
CA THR A 820 -40.67 27.21 -23.65
C THR A 820 -40.81 26.71 -25.10
N ILE A 821 -40.23 25.56 -25.44
CA ILE A 821 -40.78 24.55 -26.38
C ILE A 821 -40.00 23.22 -26.24
N SER A 822 -40.77 22.13 -26.27
CA SER A 822 -40.44 20.71 -26.14
C SER A 822 -39.47 20.14 -27.19
N ALA A 823 -38.69 19.15 -26.79
CA ALA A 823 -37.95 18.26 -27.69
C ALA A 823 -38.79 17.02 -28.07
N THR A 824 -38.82 16.67 -29.35
CA THR A 824 -39.42 15.45 -29.89
C THR A 824 -38.33 14.46 -30.29
N THR A 825 -38.59 13.20 -29.98
CA THR A 825 -37.83 11.99 -30.29
C THR A 825 -37.71 11.73 -31.79
N THR A 826 -36.55 11.23 -32.26
CA THR A 826 -36.49 10.28 -33.40
C THR A 826 -35.28 9.36 -33.29
N THR A 827 -35.57 8.09 -33.56
CA THR A 827 -34.75 6.88 -33.50
C THR A 827 -33.82 6.71 -34.70
N SER A 828 -32.70 6.05 -34.43
CA SER A 828 -31.65 5.61 -35.34
C SER A 828 -32.12 4.60 -36.40
N SER A 829 -31.40 4.55 -37.52
CA SER A 829 -31.31 3.35 -38.38
C SER A 829 -29.90 3.16 -38.92
N SER A 830 -29.45 1.92 -38.79
CA SER A 830 -28.14 1.35 -39.08
C SER A 830 -27.92 1.07 -40.57
N THR A 831 -26.69 1.24 -41.06
CA THR A 831 -26.19 0.46 -42.22
C THR A 831 -24.73 0.06 -42.02
N LEU A 832 -24.44 -1.21 -42.31
CA LEU A 832 -23.12 -1.85 -42.31
C LEU A 832 -22.23 -1.27 -43.43
N VAL A 833 -20.94 -1.09 -43.14
CA VAL A 833 -19.89 -1.02 -44.16
C VAL A 833 -18.77 -2.00 -43.82
N THR A 834 -18.54 -2.88 -44.78
CA THR A 834 -17.48 -3.89 -44.90
C THR A 834 -16.10 -3.25 -44.90
N VAL A 835 -15.19 -3.68 -44.00
CA VAL A 835 -13.79 -3.24 -44.01
C VAL A 835 -12.96 -4.22 -44.85
N THR A 836 -12.57 -3.76 -46.03
CA THR A 836 -11.50 -4.33 -46.85
C THR A 836 -10.15 -4.22 -46.16
N SER A 837 -9.40 -5.33 -46.16
CA SER A 837 -8.03 -5.46 -45.67
C SER A 837 -7.01 -4.84 -46.64
N SER A 838 -6.10 -4.02 -46.09
CA SER A 838 -4.75 -3.73 -46.62
C SER A 838 -3.95 -3.11 -45.45
N SER A 839 -2.70 -3.43 -45.13
CA SER A 839 -1.60 -4.02 -45.89
C SER A 839 -0.63 -4.74 -44.93
N SER A 840 -0.05 -5.84 -45.39
CA SER A 840 1.01 -6.60 -44.72
C SER A 840 2.37 -5.94 -44.94
N THR A 841 2.98 -5.37 -43.90
CA THR A 841 4.40 -4.99 -43.90
C THR A 841 5.25 -6.21 -43.60
N SER A 842 5.93 -6.77 -44.61
CA SER A 842 6.97 -7.77 -44.40
C SER A 842 8.17 -7.12 -43.71
N THR A 843 8.58 -7.65 -42.55
CA THR A 843 9.79 -7.20 -41.84
C THR A 843 11.02 -7.96 -42.32
N ALA A 844 12.20 -7.34 -42.21
CA ALA A 844 13.51 -7.83 -42.68
C ALA A 844 14.01 -9.15 -42.03
N THR A 845 13.20 -9.80 -41.18
CA THR A 845 13.55 -10.97 -40.35
C THR A 845 12.96 -12.29 -40.85
N GLY A 846 12.12 -12.29 -41.90
CA GLY A 846 11.52 -13.51 -42.46
C GLY A 846 10.26 -14.03 -41.75
N TYR A 847 9.67 -13.23 -40.84
CA TYR A 847 8.41 -13.54 -40.17
C TYR A 847 7.29 -12.58 -40.60
N ALA A 848 6.08 -13.10 -40.75
CA ALA A 848 4.86 -12.34 -41.04
C ALA A 848 4.04 -12.16 -39.76
N TYR A 849 3.43 -10.99 -39.59
CA TYR A 849 2.47 -10.73 -38.50
C TYR A 849 1.17 -11.48 -38.74
N MET A 850 0.74 -12.26 -37.75
CA MET A 850 -0.42 -13.17 -37.84
C MET A 850 -1.67 -12.62 -37.16
N GLY A 851 -1.55 -11.57 -36.35
CA GLY A 851 -2.65 -10.96 -35.63
C GLY A 851 -2.46 -10.93 -34.13
N CYS A 852 -3.48 -10.40 -33.46
CA CYS A 852 -3.60 -10.37 -32.00
C CYS A 852 -4.43 -11.57 -31.53
N PHE A 853 -3.96 -12.24 -30.48
CA PHE A 853 -4.59 -13.44 -29.92
C PHE A 853 -4.60 -13.37 -28.40
N SER A 854 -5.55 -14.09 -27.79
CA SER A 854 -5.56 -14.28 -26.34
C SER A 854 -4.52 -15.31 -25.92
N ASP A 855 -3.77 -15.01 -24.86
CA ASP A 855 -2.93 -15.99 -24.18
C ASP A 855 -3.74 -16.94 -23.30
N LEU A 856 -3.09 -17.96 -22.76
CA LEU A 856 -3.70 -18.98 -21.92
C LEU A 856 -4.12 -18.40 -20.55
N SER A 857 -5.21 -18.94 -20.01
CA SER A 857 -5.67 -18.53 -18.68
C SER A 857 -4.70 -18.94 -17.56
N THR A 858 -3.91 -20.00 -17.76
CA THR A 858 -3.00 -20.63 -16.80
C THR A 858 -1.51 -20.54 -17.14
N GLY A 859 -1.11 -19.75 -18.15
CA GLY A 859 0.29 -19.64 -18.58
C GLY A 859 0.46 -18.88 -19.89
N HIS A 860 1.58 -19.11 -20.58
CA HIS A 860 1.92 -18.47 -21.85
C HIS A 860 1.93 -19.47 -23.01
N ALA A 861 1.53 -19.02 -24.19
CA ALA A 861 1.38 -19.83 -25.40
C ALA A 861 2.72 -20.32 -25.96
N LEU A 862 3.81 -19.59 -25.71
CA LEU A 862 5.20 -19.97 -26.04
C LEU A 862 6.11 -19.72 -24.82
N PRO A 863 7.30 -20.34 -24.76
CA PRO A 863 8.30 -20.04 -23.74
C PRO A 863 8.88 -18.63 -23.86
N LEU A 864 9.15 -17.98 -22.72
CA LEU A 864 9.80 -16.66 -22.68
C LEU A 864 11.25 -16.77 -23.13
N LEU A 865 11.65 -15.91 -24.06
CA LEU A 865 13.00 -15.83 -24.60
C LEU A 865 13.80 -14.68 -24.00
N LEU A 866 13.17 -13.50 -23.83
CA LEU A 866 13.80 -12.32 -23.25
C LEU A 866 12.72 -11.33 -22.78
N ALA A 867 12.92 -10.70 -21.62
CA ALA A 867 12.08 -9.60 -21.15
C ALA A 867 12.94 -8.39 -20.76
N ASN A 868 12.92 -7.33 -21.56
CA ASN A 868 13.59 -6.07 -21.25
C ASN A 868 13.03 -4.89 -22.05
N ASN A 869 13.40 -3.67 -21.66
CA ASN A 869 12.83 -2.46 -22.25
C ASN A 869 13.36 -2.15 -23.67
N SER A 870 14.21 -3.01 -24.24
CA SER A 870 14.68 -2.91 -25.62
C SER A 870 13.76 -3.64 -26.60
N ILE A 871 12.79 -4.41 -26.10
CA ILE A 871 11.95 -5.26 -26.94
C ILE A 871 11.08 -4.43 -27.89
N THR A 872 11.18 -4.81 -29.16
CA THR A 872 10.29 -4.48 -30.27
C THR A 872 10.03 -5.78 -31.05
N PRO A 873 9.03 -5.85 -31.95
CA PRO A 873 8.84 -7.02 -32.79
C PRO A 873 10.07 -7.34 -33.64
N GLN A 874 10.82 -6.32 -34.07
CA GLN A 874 12.04 -6.47 -34.87
C GLN A 874 13.21 -6.98 -34.03
N VAL A 875 13.36 -6.49 -32.79
CA VAL A 875 14.38 -6.98 -31.85
C VAL A 875 14.10 -8.43 -31.47
N CYS A 876 12.84 -8.77 -31.17
CA CYS A 876 12.42 -10.13 -30.88
C CYS A 876 12.66 -11.05 -32.10
N GLY A 877 12.23 -10.64 -33.30
CA GLY A 877 12.46 -11.42 -34.52
C GLY A 877 13.95 -11.58 -34.89
N SER A 878 14.78 -10.57 -34.65
CA SER A 878 16.23 -10.64 -34.88
C SER A 878 16.91 -11.57 -33.87
N LEU A 879 16.49 -11.51 -32.60
CA LEU A 879 16.95 -12.42 -31.55
C LEU A 879 16.62 -13.87 -31.92
N VAL A 880 15.37 -14.14 -32.33
CA VAL A 880 14.93 -15.47 -32.77
C VAL A 880 15.72 -15.95 -33.98
N SER A 881 15.93 -15.10 -34.97
CA SER A 881 16.70 -15.43 -36.18
C SER A 881 18.17 -15.73 -35.86
N SER A 882 18.77 -15.04 -34.89
CA SER A 882 20.17 -15.25 -34.48
C SER A 882 20.42 -16.63 -33.85
N LEU A 883 19.38 -17.30 -33.34
CA LEU A 883 19.50 -18.64 -32.76
C LEU A 883 19.75 -19.73 -33.81
N ALA A 884 19.38 -19.47 -35.07
CA ALA A 884 19.66 -20.37 -36.19
C ALA A 884 21.15 -20.37 -36.58
N SER A 885 21.91 -19.36 -36.17
CA SER A 885 23.35 -19.21 -36.45
C SER A 885 24.28 -19.68 -35.31
N LYS A 886 23.74 -20.31 -34.25
CA LYS A 886 24.52 -20.83 -33.12
C LYS A 886 25.11 -22.23 -33.43
N PRO A 887 26.15 -22.68 -32.68
CA PRO A 887 26.80 -23.99 -32.88
C PRO A 887 25.85 -25.18 -32.83
N THR A 888 24.76 -25.07 -32.05
CA THR A 888 23.58 -25.93 -32.14
C THR A 888 22.44 -25.08 -32.69
N PRO A 889 22.12 -25.16 -33.99
CA PRO A 889 21.10 -24.34 -34.61
C PRO A 889 19.71 -24.64 -34.04
N THR A 890 19.04 -23.63 -33.49
CA THR A 890 17.64 -23.73 -33.08
C THR A 890 16.81 -22.81 -33.96
N ILE A 891 15.88 -23.40 -34.71
CA ILE A 891 14.99 -22.67 -35.63
C ILE A 891 13.59 -22.63 -35.01
N TYR A 892 13.12 -21.44 -34.64
CA TYR A 892 11.75 -21.27 -34.12
C TYR A 892 10.82 -20.71 -35.20
N PRO A 893 9.82 -21.47 -35.69
CA PRO A 893 8.84 -20.99 -36.65
C PRO A 893 7.92 -19.88 -36.12
N PHE A 894 7.82 -19.68 -34.80
CA PHE A 894 6.90 -18.75 -34.16
C PHE A 894 7.59 -17.91 -33.09
N TYR A 895 7.21 -16.64 -33.01
CA TYR A 895 7.47 -15.79 -31.85
C TYR A 895 6.31 -14.82 -31.62
N TYR A 896 6.18 -14.31 -30.40
CA TYR A 896 5.28 -13.20 -30.13
C TYR A 896 5.89 -12.24 -29.11
N VAL A 897 5.28 -11.06 -29.03
CA VAL A 897 5.59 -10.05 -28.01
C VAL A 897 4.35 -9.75 -27.16
N GLU A 898 4.58 -9.55 -25.87
CA GLU A 898 3.55 -9.31 -24.87
C GLU A 898 4.03 -8.28 -23.82
N TYR A 899 3.06 -7.63 -23.16
CA TYR A 899 3.22 -6.81 -21.97
C TYR A 899 4.38 -5.81 -22.00
N HIS A 900 4.39 -4.97 -23.05
CA HIS A 900 5.38 -3.92 -23.33
C HIS A 900 6.82 -4.38 -23.60
N ARG A 901 7.33 -5.44 -22.96
CA ARG A 901 8.77 -5.69 -22.86
C ARG A 901 9.16 -7.16 -23.03
N GLU A 902 8.22 -8.04 -23.35
CA GLU A 902 8.45 -9.48 -23.32
C GLU A 902 8.46 -10.07 -24.74
N CYS A 903 9.36 -11.01 -24.97
CA CYS A 903 9.58 -11.70 -26.23
C CYS A 903 9.57 -13.21 -25.97
N TYR A 904 8.68 -13.92 -26.66
CA TYR A 904 8.44 -15.36 -26.51
C TYR A 904 8.67 -16.07 -27.84
N ALA A 905 9.24 -17.28 -27.84
CA ALA A 905 9.50 -18.03 -29.09
C ALA A 905 9.50 -19.54 -28.88
N GLY A 906 9.08 -20.29 -29.90
CA GLY A 906 9.04 -21.75 -29.83
C GLY A 906 8.73 -22.45 -31.15
N SER A 907 8.86 -23.77 -31.15
CA SER A 907 8.57 -24.64 -32.30
C SER A 907 7.10 -25.08 -32.39
N SER A 908 6.37 -24.96 -31.29
CA SER A 908 4.97 -25.33 -31.17
C SER A 908 4.34 -24.56 -30.01
N PHE A 909 3.05 -24.27 -30.13
CA PHE A 909 2.28 -23.63 -29.06
C PHE A 909 1.87 -24.62 -27.98
N ALA A 910 1.76 -24.15 -26.73
CA ALA A 910 1.30 -24.96 -25.60
C ALA A 910 -0.13 -25.51 -25.79
N PHE A 911 -0.96 -24.85 -26.60
CA PHE A 911 -2.30 -25.32 -26.97
C PHE A 911 -2.35 -26.28 -28.18
N GLY A 912 -1.20 -26.58 -28.82
CA GLY A 912 -1.12 -27.48 -29.97
C GLY A 912 -1.93 -26.98 -31.18
N THR A 913 -2.82 -27.84 -31.71
CA THR A 913 -3.75 -27.52 -32.82
C THR A 913 -5.12 -27.04 -32.34
N SER A 914 -5.29 -26.83 -31.02
CA SER A 914 -6.56 -26.41 -30.43
C SER A 914 -6.96 -25.03 -30.94
N ALA A 915 -8.25 -24.79 -31.02
CA ALA A 915 -8.75 -23.52 -31.55
C ALA A 915 -8.53 -22.38 -30.55
N VAL A 916 -8.12 -21.20 -31.03
CA VAL A 916 -7.79 -20.02 -30.21
C VAL A 916 -8.68 -18.82 -30.55
N THR A 917 -8.75 -17.87 -29.62
CA THR A 917 -9.50 -16.62 -29.80
C THR A 917 -8.62 -15.58 -30.48
N SER A 918 -9.04 -15.10 -31.65
CA SER A 918 -8.46 -13.92 -32.29
C SER A 918 -9.11 -12.66 -31.73
N LEU A 919 -8.29 -11.65 -31.45
CA LEU A 919 -8.74 -10.38 -30.88
C LEU A 919 -8.62 -9.27 -31.92
N TYR A 920 -9.61 -8.38 -31.97
CA TYR A 920 -9.63 -7.19 -32.83
C TYR A 920 -10.28 -6.02 -32.08
N GLY A 921 -10.19 -4.81 -32.61
CA GLY A 921 -10.75 -3.62 -31.94
C GLY A 921 -9.68 -2.67 -31.40
N ARG A 922 -10.13 -1.55 -30.82
CA ARG A 922 -9.25 -0.43 -30.44
C ARG A 922 -8.34 -0.75 -29.26
N HIS A 923 -8.63 -1.79 -28.48
CA HIS A 923 -7.86 -2.18 -27.30
C HIS A 923 -7.19 -3.56 -27.44
N ALA A 924 -7.29 -4.19 -28.61
CA ALA A 924 -6.65 -5.47 -28.88
C ALA A 924 -5.14 -5.30 -29.14
N CYS A 925 -4.31 -5.87 -28.27
CA CYS A 925 -2.85 -5.87 -28.35
C CYS A 925 -2.21 -4.47 -28.59
N THR A 926 -2.63 -3.47 -27.82
CA THR A 926 -2.23 -2.07 -28.00
C THR A 926 -1.18 -1.56 -27.02
N ASP A 927 -0.62 -2.40 -26.16
CA ASP A 927 0.51 -2.02 -25.31
C ASP A 927 1.70 -1.65 -26.18
N ILE A 928 2.23 -0.45 -25.98
CA ILE A 928 3.39 0.00 -26.77
C ILE A 928 4.61 -0.80 -26.35
N CYS A 929 5.36 -1.29 -27.33
CA CYS A 929 6.67 -1.88 -27.10
C CYS A 929 7.61 -0.87 -26.46
N SER A 930 8.20 -1.23 -25.32
CA SER A 930 9.13 -0.38 -24.56
C SER A 930 10.31 0.07 -25.42
N GLY A 931 10.82 -0.80 -26.30
CA GLY A 931 11.90 -0.47 -27.23
C GLY A 931 11.50 0.41 -28.41
N SER A 932 10.21 0.69 -28.59
CA SER A 932 9.67 1.55 -29.65
C SER A 932 9.31 2.96 -29.16
N VAL A 933 9.38 3.22 -27.86
CA VAL A 933 9.14 4.55 -27.29
C VAL A 933 10.32 5.45 -27.62
N GLY A 934 10.11 6.44 -28.51
CA GLY A 934 11.13 7.41 -28.92
C GLY A 934 11.99 7.01 -30.14
N ALA A 935 11.70 5.89 -30.80
CA ALA A 935 12.44 5.45 -31.98
C ALA A 935 11.92 6.14 -33.27
N THR A 936 12.72 7.04 -33.86
CA THR A 936 12.40 7.73 -35.12
C THR A 936 12.46 6.82 -36.36
N SER A 937 13.13 5.67 -36.28
CA SER A 937 13.38 4.79 -37.44
C SER A 937 12.44 3.58 -37.55
N THR A 938 11.70 3.22 -36.49
CA THR A 938 10.86 2.00 -36.48
C THR A 938 9.37 2.26 -36.30
N GLY A 939 8.97 3.49 -35.95
CA GLY A 939 7.59 3.80 -35.55
C GLY A 939 7.20 3.19 -34.20
N THR A 940 5.99 3.53 -33.72
CA THR A 940 5.42 2.96 -32.49
C THR A 940 4.95 1.53 -32.77
N ALA A 941 5.72 0.53 -32.35
CA ALA A 941 5.31 -0.87 -32.43
C ALA A 941 4.51 -1.29 -31.19
N MET A 942 3.61 -2.26 -31.36
CA MET A 942 2.75 -2.79 -30.29
C MET A 942 3.23 -4.18 -29.82
N CYS A 943 3.30 -4.36 -28.51
CA CYS A 943 3.76 -5.53 -27.79
C CYS A 943 2.62 -6.15 -26.97
N GLY A 944 1.48 -6.42 -27.61
CA GLY A 944 0.41 -7.18 -26.96
C GLY A 944 -0.37 -6.37 -25.92
N GLY A 945 -0.76 -7.03 -24.83
CA GLY A 945 -1.63 -6.56 -23.75
C GLY A 945 -1.63 -7.59 -22.61
N ALA A 946 -2.28 -7.31 -21.49
CA ALA A 946 -2.43 -8.31 -20.44
C ALA A 946 -3.19 -9.56 -20.98
N LYS A 947 -2.50 -10.69 -21.13
CA LYS A 947 -2.99 -11.93 -21.78
C LYS A 947 -3.37 -11.74 -23.25
N GLN A 948 -2.76 -10.78 -23.93
CA GLN A 948 -2.97 -10.56 -25.36
C GLN A 948 -1.60 -10.47 -26.02
N PHE A 949 -1.35 -11.26 -27.05
CA PHE A 949 -0.04 -11.25 -27.70
C PHE A 949 -0.15 -10.97 -29.20
N ASN A 950 0.83 -10.22 -29.71
CA ASN A 950 1.01 -9.98 -31.14
C ASN A 950 1.90 -11.08 -31.74
N LEU A 951 1.31 -11.96 -32.56
CA LEU A 951 1.97 -13.16 -33.08
C LEU A 951 2.66 -12.93 -34.43
N TYR A 952 3.83 -13.57 -34.61
CA TYR A 952 4.59 -13.59 -35.85
C TYR A 952 5.03 -15.01 -36.21
N ALA A 953 4.97 -15.36 -37.51
CA ALA A 953 5.29 -16.71 -38.00
C ALA A 953 6.08 -16.70 -39.32
N THR A 954 6.93 -17.71 -39.51
CA THR A 954 7.70 -17.91 -40.77
C THR A 954 6.85 -18.34 -41.97
N LYS A 955 5.61 -18.79 -41.73
CA LYS A 955 4.64 -19.19 -42.76
C LYS A 955 3.43 -18.25 -42.72
N SER A 956 2.75 -18.08 -43.86
CA SER A 956 1.51 -17.31 -43.97
C SER A 956 0.29 -17.97 -43.32
N SER A 957 0.45 -19.15 -42.71
CA SER A 957 -0.57 -19.87 -41.97
C SER A 957 0.01 -20.46 -40.69
N VAL A 958 -0.82 -20.48 -39.64
CA VAL A 958 -0.51 -21.02 -38.31
C VAL A 958 -1.17 -22.40 -38.13
N PRO A 959 -0.57 -23.33 -37.35
CA PRO A 959 -1.02 -24.72 -37.25
C PRO A 959 -2.25 -24.93 -36.34
N PHE A 960 -3.02 -23.87 -36.08
CA PHE A 960 -4.18 -23.88 -35.21
C PHE A 960 -5.35 -23.12 -35.87
N ALA A 961 -6.58 -23.48 -35.51
CA ALA A 961 -7.78 -22.81 -36.01
C ALA A 961 -8.16 -21.60 -35.13
N VAL A 962 -8.82 -20.60 -35.71
CA VAL A 962 -9.47 -19.53 -34.93
C VAL A 962 -10.89 -19.98 -34.61
N ALA A 963 -11.19 -20.24 -33.34
CA ALA A 963 -12.51 -20.71 -32.90
C ALA A 963 -13.53 -19.56 -32.86
N THR A 964 -13.06 -18.40 -32.39
CA THR A 964 -13.88 -17.23 -32.15
C THR A 964 -13.07 -15.97 -32.40
N THR A 965 -13.75 -14.91 -32.81
CA THR A 965 -13.18 -13.58 -32.97
C THR A 965 -13.87 -12.67 -31.98
N ALA A 966 -13.10 -11.99 -31.12
CA ALA A 966 -13.64 -11.13 -30.07
C ALA A 966 -13.15 -9.69 -30.24
N SER A 967 -14.08 -8.74 -30.18
CA SER A 967 -13.73 -7.32 -30.12
C SER A 967 -13.30 -6.97 -28.69
N VAL A 968 -12.18 -6.26 -28.55
CA VAL A 968 -11.65 -5.76 -27.27
C VAL A 968 -11.52 -4.24 -27.30
#